data_AF-A0A924YUX0-F1
#
_entry.id   AF-A0A924YUX0-F1
#
_cell.length_a   1.000
_cell.length_b   1.000
_cell.length_c   1.000
_cell.angle_alpha   90.00
_cell.angle_beta   90.00
_cell.angle_gamma   90.00
#
_symmetry.space_group_name_H-M   'P 1'
#
loop_
_entity.id
_entity.type
_entity.pdbx_description
1 polymer ?
#
loop_
_entity_poly.entity_id
_entity_poly.type
_entity_poly.pdbx_seq_one_letter_code
_entity_poly.pdbx_strand_id
1 'polypeptide(L)'
;VSQFIHDTFYSPTAQARNKPVRVELSRLTVRQYRNAVADLIGSFRGAGRIDDKEGLRGEYFKARGFRGNARAFERVDPVVAFDFKDKSPDDEKMEPHEFSIRWEGAVTAPDTGEYEFIVRTDQAARLWINDLKQPLVDNWVQSGKDTEHRESIFLLAGRTYSLKLEFSKAKQGVDDKKAKERPPAPASISLEWKRPHRTTEVIPARCLSTSRPSEAFVVTIKFPPDDRSVGWEKATSISKEWDQATTDAAIDVATFVASRIEEFAGTKRDAADRDEKLKNFCRRFVERAFRRPLNDEQRQAFVERHFAEGVDPEMAVKRVVLLTLKSPRFLYRELGGSSDTASDPFDAASRISFATYDSLPDQALLDAAAKGELKTREQVAQHAQRLLADPRTRSKLREFLLTWLKVEHVPDVSKDSERYPEFNATLANDLRTSLELFLDEIIKSDVADFRQLLLADGIYLNGRLAKFYGAIKDDAELPEDAPFQKIELEPEQRAGVLSHPYLMAGFAYTGSSSPIHRGIFIARSVLGRSLRPPPEAVAPLAPHLRPDLTTRERVALQTKPESCQSCHAMINPLGFTLEHFDAVGRFRKVENGKPVNAMGAYRTRNGDLVQFAGVNDLAKFLADSPETHSAFVEQLFHFLVKQPIRAFGSNTRETLRASFVKDNFNIHRLMVEIIATAALTTHESKLQTASPAINP
;
A
#
# COMPACT_ATOMS: atom_id res chain seq x y z
N VAL A 1 -8.33 45.48 18.52
CA VAL A 1 -9.35 45.49 17.44
C VAL A 1 -9.10 44.41 16.40
N SER A 2 -7.94 44.36 15.73
CA SER A 2 -7.65 43.33 14.70
C SER A 2 -7.73 41.88 15.20
N GLN A 3 -7.24 41.60 16.41
CA GLN A 3 -7.36 40.26 17.02
C GLN A 3 -8.83 39.89 17.31
N PHE A 4 -9.61 40.82 17.85
CA PHE A 4 -11.06 40.61 18.06
C PHE A 4 -11.80 40.35 16.74
N ILE A 5 -11.50 41.11 15.68
CA ILE A 5 -12.11 40.91 14.35
C ILE A 5 -11.72 39.54 13.77
N HIS A 6 -10.43 39.17 13.87
CA HIS A 6 -9.97 37.84 13.47
C HIS A 6 -10.72 36.76 14.27
N ASP A 7 -10.71 36.83 15.60
CA ASP A 7 -11.28 35.81 16.46
C ASP A 7 -12.79 35.67 16.29
N THR A 8 -13.49 36.78 16.03
CA THR A 8 -14.95 36.82 15.87
C THR A 8 -15.43 36.39 14.48
N PHE A 9 -14.66 36.67 13.42
CA PHE A 9 -15.14 36.49 12.04
C PHE A 9 -14.29 35.58 11.16
N TYR A 10 -12.97 35.54 11.38
CA TYR A 10 -12.01 34.90 10.47
C TYR A 10 -11.25 33.72 11.06
N SER A 11 -11.25 33.56 12.39
CA SER A 11 -10.59 32.45 13.06
C SER A 11 -11.19 31.12 12.60
N PRO A 12 -10.45 30.01 12.69
CA PRO A 12 -11.00 28.69 12.41
C PRO A 12 -12.29 28.42 13.19
N THR A 13 -12.37 28.88 14.45
CA THR A 13 -13.55 28.79 15.31
C THR A 13 -14.72 29.63 14.79
N ALA A 14 -14.46 30.87 14.34
CA ALA A 14 -15.47 31.73 13.74
C ALA A 14 -15.96 31.23 12.37
N GLN A 15 -15.06 30.71 11.53
CA GLN A 15 -15.41 30.08 10.27
C GLN A 15 -16.25 28.82 10.50
N ALA A 16 -15.88 27.99 11.47
CA ALA A 16 -16.65 26.81 11.87
C ALA A 16 -18.05 27.20 12.39
N ARG A 17 -18.18 28.33 13.09
CA ARG A 17 -19.48 28.86 13.52
C ARG A 17 -20.34 29.37 12.35
N ASN A 18 -19.74 30.07 11.39
CA ASN A 18 -20.47 30.74 10.31
C ASN A 18 -20.77 29.82 9.10
N LYS A 19 -19.88 28.87 8.80
CA LYS A 19 -20.01 27.84 7.75
C LYS A 19 -19.37 26.55 8.25
N PRO A 20 -20.06 25.77 9.11
CA PRO A 20 -19.49 24.54 9.64
C PRO A 20 -19.13 23.59 8.51
N VAL A 21 -17.89 23.10 8.51
CA VAL A 21 -17.47 22.01 7.63
C VAL A 21 -18.25 20.77 8.03
N ARG A 22 -18.86 20.08 7.07
CA ARG A 22 -19.70 18.91 7.33
C ARG A 22 -19.07 17.66 6.75
N VAL A 23 -19.47 16.51 7.29
CA VAL A 23 -19.18 15.22 6.67
C VAL A 23 -20.00 15.12 5.39
N GLU A 24 -19.32 14.85 4.28
CA GLU A 24 -19.94 14.74 2.96
C GLU A 24 -20.27 13.28 2.67
N LEU A 25 -21.45 13.03 2.10
CA LEU A 25 -21.79 11.70 1.59
C LEU A 25 -20.76 11.31 0.53
N SER A 26 -20.03 10.24 0.79
CA SER A 26 -18.93 9.79 -0.08
C SER A 26 -19.15 8.33 -0.45
N ARG A 27 -19.06 8.04 -1.76
CA ARG A 27 -18.98 6.66 -2.25
C ARG A 27 -17.70 5.99 -1.75
N LEU A 28 -17.56 4.69 -1.96
CA LEU A 28 -16.30 3.99 -1.75
C LEU A 28 -15.24 4.56 -2.71
N THR A 29 -14.04 4.84 -2.20
CA THR A 29 -12.85 5.04 -3.06
C THR A 29 -12.59 3.79 -3.88
N VAL A 30 -11.80 3.88 -4.96
CA VAL A 30 -11.46 2.73 -5.80
C VAL A 30 -10.80 1.62 -4.97
N ARG A 31 -9.89 1.99 -4.06
CA ARG A 31 -9.25 1.06 -3.13
C ARG A 31 -10.28 0.37 -2.22
N GLN A 32 -11.21 1.14 -1.67
CA GLN A 32 -12.26 0.62 -0.79
C GLN A 32 -13.22 -0.31 -1.51
N TYR A 33 -13.63 0.03 -2.73
CA TYR A 33 -14.50 -0.81 -3.55
C TYR A 33 -13.83 -2.16 -3.84
N ARG A 34 -12.58 -2.15 -4.32
CA ARG A 34 -11.83 -3.37 -4.65
C ARG A 34 -11.66 -4.29 -3.43
N ASN A 35 -11.29 -3.72 -2.29
CA ASN A 35 -11.14 -4.50 -1.06
C ASN A 35 -12.48 -5.01 -0.53
N ALA A 36 -13.54 -4.19 -0.57
CA ALA A 36 -14.88 -4.59 -0.15
C ALA A 36 -15.43 -5.75 -0.99
N VAL A 37 -15.27 -5.71 -2.32
CA VAL A 37 -15.65 -6.82 -3.20
C VAL A 37 -14.82 -8.07 -2.91
N ALA A 38 -13.50 -7.95 -2.74
CA ALA A 38 -12.63 -9.08 -2.42
C ALA A 38 -13.03 -9.77 -1.10
N ASP A 39 -13.36 -9.00 -0.06
CA ASP A 39 -13.82 -9.56 1.22
C ASP A 39 -15.25 -10.09 1.17
N LEU A 40 -16.12 -9.46 0.39
CA LEU A 40 -17.49 -9.91 0.19
C LEU A 40 -17.48 -11.33 -0.38
N ILE A 41 -16.72 -11.55 -1.46
CA ILE A 41 -16.59 -12.86 -2.10
C ILE A 41 -15.80 -13.83 -1.22
N GLY A 42 -14.71 -13.36 -0.60
CA GLY A 42 -13.91 -14.16 0.33
C GLY A 42 -14.70 -14.68 1.53
N SER A 43 -15.74 -13.98 1.98
CA SER A 43 -16.55 -14.40 3.13
C SER A 43 -17.38 -15.67 2.91
N PHE A 44 -17.52 -16.13 1.66
CA PHE A 44 -18.19 -17.38 1.30
C PHE A 44 -17.22 -18.54 1.07
N ARG A 45 -15.93 -18.34 1.34
CA ARG A 45 -14.89 -19.35 1.23
C ARG A 45 -14.34 -19.70 2.61
N GLY A 46 -13.84 -20.93 2.76
CA GLY A 46 -13.16 -21.34 3.99
C GLY A 46 -11.91 -20.49 4.22
N ALA A 47 -11.58 -20.21 5.48
CA ALA A 47 -10.28 -19.65 5.84
C ALA A 47 -9.20 -20.66 5.42
N GLY A 48 -8.37 -20.29 4.44
CA GLY A 48 -7.23 -21.12 4.05
C GLY A 48 -6.24 -21.30 5.21
N ARG A 49 -5.25 -22.17 5.03
CA ARG A 49 -4.22 -22.36 6.05
C ARG A 49 -3.28 -21.14 6.02
N ILE A 50 -3.16 -20.41 7.13
CA ILE A 50 -2.23 -19.30 7.27
C ILE A 50 -1.16 -19.68 8.30
N ASP A 51 0.11 -19.46 7.97
CA ASP A 51 1.27 -19.61 8.83
C ASP A 51 2.28 -18.48 8.58
N ASP A 52 3.16 -18.23 9.57
CA ASP A 52 4.15 -17.15 9.54
C ASP A 52 5.54 -17.64 9.07
N LYS A 53 5.62 -18.83 8.47
CA LYS A 53 6.91 -19.39 8.05
C LYS A 53 7.28 -18.85 6.67
N GLU A 54 8.37 -18.09 6.61
CA GLU A 54 8.90 -17.52 5.37
C GLU A 54 9.39 -18.60 4.39
N GLY A 55 9.24 -18.31 3.08
CA GLY A 55 9.65 -19.20 1.99
C GLY A 55 8.54 -20.12 1.49
N LEU A 56 8.87 -21.02 0.55
CA LEU A 56 7.94 -21.95 -0.07
C LEU A 56 8.29 -23.40 0.31
N ARG A 57 7.28 -24.25 0.50
CA ARG A 57 7.49 -25.68 0.72
C ARG A 57 7.87 -26.32 -0.61
N GLY A 58 9.13 -26.70 -0.76
CA GLY A 58 9.67 -27.41 -1.91
C GLY A 58 9.64 -28.93 -1.70
N GLU A 59 8.95 -29.65 -2.58
CA GLU A 59 8.98 -31.11 -2.66
C GLU A 59 9.83 -31.53 -3.86
N TYR A 60 10.82 -32.39 -3.63
CA TYR A 60 11.85 -32.76 -4.60
C TYR A 60 11.66 -34.23 -5.01
N PHE A 61 11.64 -34.52 -6.31
CA PHE A 61 11.28 -35.83 -6.86
C PHE A 61 12.34 -36.37 -7.82
N LYS A 62 12.66 -37.66 -7.71
CA LYS A 62 13.68 -38.37 -8.53
C LYS A 62 13.25 -38.64 -9.98
N ALA A 63 12.10 -38.12 -10.40
CA ALA A 63 11.50 -38.37 -11.70
C ALA A 63 10.88 -37.09 -12.25
N ARG A 64 10.56 -37.10 -13.55
CA ARG A 64 9.90 -35.98 -14.24
C ARG A 64 8.52 -35.61 -13.66
N GLY A 65 7.83 -36.56 -13.04
CA GLY A 65 6.49 -36.38 -12.50
C GLY A 65 6.46 -36.36 -10.97
N PHE A 66 5.38 -35.80 -10.42
CA PHE A 66 5.19 -35.58 -8.99
C PHE A 66 4.52 -36.75 -8.25
N ARG A 67 4.92 -37.99 -8.56
CA ARG A 67 4.37 -39.18 -7.89
C ARG A 67 4.95 -39.32 -6.48
N GLY A 68 4.11 -39.63 -5.50
CA GLY A 68 4.53 -39.69 -4.09
C GLY A 68 5.67 -40.68 -3.80
N ASN A 69 5.70 -41.82 -4.48
CA ASN A 69 6.78 -42.82 -4.36
C ASN A 69 8.12 -42.38 -4.97
N ALA A 70 8.13 -41.31 -5.78
CA ALA A 70 9.34 -40.73 -6.35
C ALA A 70 9.86 -39.53 -5.54
N ARG A 71 9.16 -39.12 -4.46
CA ARG A 71 9.59 -38.00 -3.62
C ARG A 71 10.86 -38.37 -2.85
N ALA A 72 11.93 -37.62 -3.06
CA ALA A 72 13.22 -37.82 -2.42
C ALA A 72 13.27 -37.16 -1.04
N PHE A 73 12.90 -35.88 -0.95
CA PHE A 73 12.86 -35.10 0.29
C PHE A 73 11.97 -33.87 0.13
N GLU A 74 11.75 -33.15 1.24
CA GLU A 74 11.09 -31.85 1.27
C GLU A 74 11.88 -30.86 2.13
N ARG A 75 11.84 -29.58 1.77
CA ARG A 75 12.40 -28.49 2.58
C ARG A 75 11.63 -27.19 2.34
N VAL A 76 11.94 -26.16 3.11
CA VAL A 76 11.44 -24.81 2.83
C VAL A 76 12.54 -24.01 2.17
N ASP A 77 12.27 -23.54 0.96
CA ASP A 77 13.18 -22.72 0.18
C ASP A 77 12.81 -21.24 0.38
N PRO A 78 13.71 -20.39 0.91
CA PRO A 78 13.39 -18.98 1.18
C PRO A 78 13.01 -18.21 -0.09
N VAL A 79 13.64 -18.55 -1.21
CA VAL A 79 13.40 -17.98 -2.55
C VAL A 79 13.55 -19.09 -3.59
N VAL A 80 13.02 -18.88 -4.80
CA VAL A 80 13.26 -19.77 -5.95
C VAL A 80 14.21 -19.05 -6.92
N ALA A 81 15.50 -19.33 -6.77
CA ALA A 81 16.57 -18.84 -7.64
C ALA A 81 17.73 -19.85 -7.59
N PHE A 82 17.60 -20.93 -8.35
CA PHE A 82 18.52 -22.06 -8.35
C PHE A 82 19.24 -22.17 -9.69
N ASP A 83 20.58 -22.21 -9.64
CA ASP A 83 21.42 -22.65 -10.76
C ASP A 83 22.05 -23.99 -10.37
N PHE A 84 21.46 -25.09 -10.87
CA PHE A 84 21.94 -26.44 -10.59
C PHE A 84 23.13 -26.82 -11.47
N LYS A 85 23.42 -26.04 -12.53
CA LYS A 85 24.37 -26.43 -13.57
C LYS A 85 24.09 -27.87 -14.01
N ASP A 86 25.10 -28.71 -14.12
CA ASP A 86 25.04 -30.12 -14.49
C ASP A 86 24.70 -31.07 -13.34
N LYS A 87 24.36 -30.56 -12.14
CA LYS A 87 24.08 -31.36 -10.94
C LYS A 87 22.59 -31.56 -10.67
N SER A 88 22.28 -32.37 -9.67
CA SER A 88 20.94 -32.46 -9.09
C SER A 88 20.83 -31.54 -7.86
N PRO A 89 19.62 -31.34 -7.30
CA PRO A 89 19.46 -30.56 -6.07
C PRO A 89 20.15 -31.20 -4.84
N ASP A 90 20.40 -32.51 -4.89
CA ASP A 90 21.07 -33.32 -3.86
C ASP A 90 21.63 -34.58 -4.55
N ASP A 91 22.93 -34.55 -4.87
CA ASP A 91 23.62 -35.58 -5.67
C ASP A 91 23.60 -36.98 -4.99
N GLU A 92 23.37 -37.05 -3.67
CA GLU A 92 23.26 -38.34 -2.95
C GLU A 92 21.88 -38.97 -3.09
N LYS A 93 20.84 -38.15 -3.30
CA LYS A 93 19.44 -38.60 -3.30
C LYS A 93 18.81 -38.61 -4.68
N MET A 94 19.37 -37.87 -5.64
CA MET A 94 18.76 -37.58 -6.93
C MET A 94 19.79 -37.63 -8.07
N GLU A 95 19.39 -38.22 -9.20
CA GLU A 95 20.20 -38.24 -10.41
C GLU A 95 20.12 -36.90 -11.18
N PRO A 96 21.21 -36.42 -11.80
CA PRO A 96 21.24 -35.13 -12.46
C PRO A 96 20.52 -35.10 -13.83
N HIS A 97 20.24 -36.25 -14.45
CA HIS A 97 19.61 -36.31 -15.78
C HIS A 97 18.11 -36.08 -15.78
N GLU A 98 17.42 -36.38 -14.68
CA GLU A 98 15.98 -36.16 -14.56
C GLU A 98 15.56 -35.92 -13.11
N PHE A 99 14.80 -34.86 -12.89
CA PHE A 99 14.16 -34.59 -11.61
C PHE A 99 13.05 -33.56 -11.77
N SER A 100 12.18 -33.47 -10.78
CA SER A 100 11.16 -32.41 -10.70
C SER A 100 11.07 -31.84 -9.30
N ILE A 101 10.64 -30.59 -9.22
CA ILE A 101 10.47 -29.86 -7.96
C ILE A 101 9.11 -29.17 -8.00
N ARG A 102 8.37 -29.26 -6.89
CA ARG A 102 7.12 -28.52 -6.69
C ARG A 102 7.26 -27.62 -5.49
N TRP A 103 7.16 -26.32 -5.70
CA TRP A 103 7.04 -25.33 -4.64
C TRP A 103 5.58 -24.97 -4.43
N GLU A 104 5.10 -25.10 -3.19
CA GLU A 104 3.76 -24.70 -2.78
C GLU A 104 3.82 -23.77 -1.56
N GLY A 105 3.02 -22.72 -1.60
CA GLY A 105 2.88 -21.76 -0.52
C GLY A 105 2.02 -20.59 -0.97
N ALA A 106 2.43 -19.39 -0.61
CA ALA A 106 1.74 -18.17 -0.97
C ALA A 106 2.70 -16.99 -1.16
N VAL A 107 2.23 -16.00 -1.92
CA VAL A 107 2.90 -14.72 -2.14
C VAL A 107 2.06 -13.58 -1.55
N THR A 108 2.68 -12.70 -0.78
CA THR A 108 2.04 -11.49 -0.24
C THR A 108 2.35 -10.30 -1.14
N ALA A 109 1.31 -9.64 -1.65
CA ALA A 109 1.45 -8.46 -2.50
C ALA A 109 1.71 -7.21 -1.62
N PRO A 110 2.88 -6.54 -1.73
CA PRO A 110 3.15 -5.31 -0.99
C PRO A 110 2.44 -4.07 -1.53
N ASP A 111 2.15 -4.07 -2.84
CA ASP A 111 1.61 -2.95 -3.61
C ASP A 111 0.31 -3.37 -4.33
N THR A 112 -0.61 -2.43 -4.57
CA THR A 112 -1.84 -2.69 -5.35
C THR A 112 -1.56 -2.32 -6.79
N GLY A 113 -1.79 -3.24 -7.72
CA GLY A 113 -1.57 -2.97 -9.14
C GLY A 113 -1.34 -4.23 -9.95
N GLU A 114 -0.87 -4.04 -11.18
CA GLU A 114 -0.47 -5.10 -12.08
C GLU A 114 0.95 -5.59 -11.75
N TYR A 115 1.07 -6.90 -11.54
CA TYR A 115 2.33 -7.60 -11.35
C TYR A 115 2.62 -8.42 -12.59
N GLU A 116 3.86 -8.38 -13.08
CA GLU A 116 4.36 -9.36 -14.05
C GLU A 116 5.10 -10.45 -13.28
N PHE A 117 4.64 -11.70 -13.32
CA PHE A 117 5.39 -12.85 -12.81
C PHE A 117 6.23 -13.43 -13.93
N ILE A 118 7.49 -13.72 -13.63
CA ILE A 118 8.49 -14.14 -14.61
C ILE A 118 9.11 -15.44 -14.12
N VAL A 119 9.00 -16.49 -14.92
CA VAL A 119 9.70 -17.76 -14.69
C VAL A 119 10.82 -17.87 -15.72
N ARG A 120 12.07 -17.91 -15.24
CA ARG A 120 13.23 -18.14 -16.11
C ARG A 120 13.76 -19.54 -15.92
N THR A 121 13.78 -20.31 -16.99
CA THR A 121 14.20 -21.73 -17.00
C THR A 121 14.33 -22.18 -18.45
N ASP A 122 15.31 -23.02 -18.73
CA ASP A 122 15.44 -23.74 -20.00
C ASP A 122 14.73 -25.10 -19.98
N GLN A 123 14.09 -25.46 -18.86
CA GLN A 123 13.30 -26.67 -18.65
C GLN A 123 11.80 -26.38 -18.56
N ALA A 124 10.99 -27.45 -18.50
CA ALA A 124 9.54 -27.35 -18.35
C ALA A 124 9.14 -26.75 -16.99
N ALA A 125 8.22 -25.80 -16.99
CA ALA A 125 7.68 -25.20 -15.77
C ALA A 125 6.22 -24.76 -15.90
N ARG A 126 5.52 -24.73 -14.77
CA ARG A 126 4.17 -24.17 -14.65
C ARG A 126 4.04 -23.35 -13.37
N LEU A 127 3.46 -22.16 -13.49
CA LEU A 127 3.21 -21.27 -12.36
C LEU A 127 1.70 -21.03 -12.21
N TRP A 128 1.20 -21.15 -10.99
CA TRP A 128 -0.15 -20.74 -10.59
C TRP A 128 -0.03 -19.66 -9.53
N ILE A 129 -0.79 -18.57 -9.70
CA ILE A 129 -0.95 -17.51 -8.72
C ILE A 129 -2.46 -17.33 -8.50
N ASN A 130 -2.90 -17.35 -7.25
CA ASN A 130 -4.28 -17.19 -6.81
C ASN A 130 -5.24 -18.32 -7.23
N ASP A 131 -5.45 -18.53 -8.53
CA ASP A 131 -6.22 -19.67 -9.07
C ASP A 131 -5.29 -20.87 -9.28
N LEU A 132 -5.47 -21.93 -8.48
CA LEU A 132 -4.68 -23.16 -8.59
C LEU A 132 -5.26 -24.17 -9.59
N LYS A 133 -6.39 -23.87 -10.25
CA LYS A 133 -7.01 -24.70 -11.28
C LYS A 133 -6.46 -24.40 -12.68
N GLN A 134 -6.13 -23.14 -12.96
CA GLN A 134 -5.58 -22.70 -14.24
C GLN A 134 -4.19 -22.09 -14.05
N PRO A 135 -3.14 -22.61 -14.70
CA PRO A 135 -1.81 -22.02 -14.60
C PRO A 135 -1.82 -20.61 -15.21
N LEU A 136 -1.15 -19.69 -14.52
CA LEU A 136 -0.83 -18.37 -15.05
C LEU A 136 0.21 -18.52 -16.16
N VAL A 137 1.29 -19.26 -15.91
CA VAL A 137 2.29 -19.63 -16.92
C VAL A 137 2.23 -21.14 -17.14
N ASP A 138 2.02 -21.59 -18.39
CA ASP A 138 2.09 -23.01 -18.76
C ASP A 138 3.15 -23.26 -19.85
N ASN A 139 4.37 -23.58 -19.40
CA ASN A 139 5.47 -24.03 -20.26
C ASN A 139 5.81 -25.50 -19.96
N TRP A 140 4.84 -26.41 -20.06
CA TRP A 140 5.11 -27.84 -19.83
C TRP A 140 5.68 -28.57 -21.05
N VAL A 141 5.35 -28.06 -22.24
CA VAL A 141 5.86 -28.54 -23.53
C VAL A 141 6.70 -27.40 -24.11
N GLN A 142 8.01 -27.50 -23.97
CA GLN A 142 8.92 -26.51 -24.53
C GLN A 142 8.98 -26.70 -26.05
N SER A 143 8.54 -25.69 -26.79
CA SER A 143 8.79 -25.57 -28.22
C SER A 143 9.64 -24.32 -28.46
N GLY A 144 10.85 -24.49 -29.00
CA GLY A 144 11.74 -23.36 -29.30
C GLY A 144 12.87 -23.19 -28.29
N LYS A 145 13.42 -21.97 -28.25
CA LYS A 145 14.61 -21.61 -27.44
C LYS A 145 14.30 -20.60 -26.34
N ASP A 146 13.02 -20.35 -26.08
CA ASP A 146 12.60 -19.40 -25.06
C ASP A 146 12.95 -19.95 -23.68
N THR A 147 13.52 -19.08 -22.85
CA THR A 147 13.98 -19.39 -21.48
C THR A 147 13.35 -18.48 -20.44
N GLU A 148 12.48 -17.57 -20.87
CA GLU A 148 11.80 -16.60 -20.02
C GLU A 148 10.32 -16.59 -20.40
N HIS A 149 9.47 -16.81 -19.41
CA HIS A 149 8.02 -16.78 -19.55
C HIS A 149 7.45 -15.76 -18.58
N ARG A 150 6.64 -14.83 -19.08
CA ARG A 150 6.10 -13.71 -18.32
C ARG A 150 4.60 -13.61 -18.50
N GLU A 151 3.89 -13.38 -17.40
CA GLU A 151 2.43 -13.18 -17.43
C GLU A 151 2.01 -12.20 -16.34
N SER A 152 0.94 -11.44 -16.62
CA SER A 152 0.45 -10.38 -15.75
C SER A 152 -0.75 -10.80 -14.91
N ILE A 153 -0.81 -10.33 -13.67
CA ILE A 153 -1.99 -10.45 -12.81
C ILE A 153 -2.14 -9.22 -11.91
N PHE A 154 -3.38 -8.75 -11.72
CA PHE A 154 -3.66 -7.63 -10.82
C PHE A 154 -3.87 -8.12 -9.39
N LEU A 155 -3.10 -7.59 -8.42
CA LEU A 155 -3.16 -7.96 -7.01
C LEU A 155 -3.43 -6.75 -6.12
N LEU A 156 -3.96 -7.00 -4.92
CA LEU A 156 -4.26 -5.98 -3.90
C LEU A 156 -3.21 -6.04 -2.78
N ALA A 157 -2.72 -4.87 -2.39
CA ALA A 157 -1.71 -4.74 -1.35
C ALA A 157 -2.20 -5.27 0.01
N GLY A 158 -1.28 -5.91 0.74
CA GLY A 158 -1.55 -6.48 2.07
C GLY A 158 -2.33 -7.79 2.04
N ARG A 159 -2.57 -8.38 0.87
CA ARG A 159 -3.20 -9.70 0.73
C ARG A 159 -2.18 -10.76 0.33
N THR A 160 -2.50 -11.98 0.71
CA THR A 160 -1.69 -13.17 0.45
C THR A 160 -2.44 -14.09 -0.52
N TYR A 161 -1.76 -14.53 -1.56
CA TYR A 161 -2.32 -15.29 -2.69
C TYR A 161 -1.62 -16.64 -2.79
N SER A 162 -2.39 -17.71 -3.01
CA SER A 162 -1.82 -19.04 -3.19
C SER A 162 -0.85 -19.06 -4.37
N LEU A 163 0.27 -19.75 -4.20
CA LEU A 163 1.32 -19.89 -5.20
C LEU A 163 1.72 -21.35 -5.32
N LYS A 164 1.75 -21.84 -6.56
CA LYS A 164 2.32 -23.15 -6.89
C LYS A 164 3.24 -22.99 -8.08
N LEU A 165 4.45 -23.52 -7.99
CA LEU A 165 5.41 -23.58 -9.09
C LEU A 165 5.85 -25.03 -9.26
N GLU A 166 5.70 -25.56 -10.46
CA GLU A 166 6.18 -26.88 -10.84
C GLU A 166 7.32 -26.72 -11.84
N PHE A 167 8.40 -27.46 -11.63
CA PHE A 167 9.58 -27.51 -12.50
C PHE A 167 9.91 -28.97 -12.81
N SER A 168 10.32 -29.25 -14.04
CA SER A 168 10.65 -30.60 -14.49
C SER A 168 11.82 -30.58 -15.49
N LYS A 169 12.96 -31.14 -15.07
CA LYS A 169 14.09 -31.46 -15.94
C LYS A 169 13.88 -32.85 -16.55
N ALA A 170 13.94 -32.94 -17.88
CA ALA A 170 13.87 -34.20 -18.62
C ALA A 170 15.27 -34.63 -19.10
N LYS A 171 15.42 -35.90 -19.48
CA LYS A 171 16.63 -36.40 -20.15
C LYS A 171 16.77 -35.68 -21.49
N GLN A 172 17.81 -34.84 -21.62
CA GLN A 172 18.10 -34.11 -22.86
C GLN A 172 19.07 -34.90 -23.75
N GLY A 173 18.86 -34.86 -25.08
CA GLY A 173 19.70 -35.51 -26.11
C GLY A 173 18.92 -36.50 -27.00
N VAL A 174 19.27 -36.56 -28.30
CA VAL A 174 18.75 -37.57 -29.26
C VAL A 174 19.17 -38.96 -28.80
N ASP A 175 18.30 -39.94 -29.00
CA ASP A 175 18.52 -41.31 -28.54
C ASP A 175 19.58 -42.05 -29.36
N ASP A 176 20.84 -41.61 -29.26
CA ASP A 176 21.97 -42.28 -29.88
C ASP A 176 22.36 -43.50 -29.05
N LYS A 177 22.03 -44.69 -29.57
CA LYS A 177 22.31 -46.00 -28.96
C LYS A 177 23.81 -46.30 -28.84
N LYS A 178 24.69 -45.45 -29.39
CA LYS A 178 26.15 -45.64 -29.41
C LYS A 178 26.92 -44.88 -28.32
N ALA A 179 26.32 -43.92 -27.61
CA ALA A 179 26.98 -43.18 -26.54
C ALA A 179 26.91 -43.96 -25.21
N LYS A 180 28.06 -44.32 -24.63
CA LYS A 180 28.14 -45.10 -23.37
C LYS A 180 27.64 -44.32 -22.14
N GLU A 181 27.86 -43.01 -22.09
CA GLU A 181 27.34 -42.10 -21.05
C GLU A 181 27.05 -40.73 -21.68
N ARG A 182 25.92 -40.11 -21.31
CA ARG A 182 25.57 -38.74 -21.75
C ARG A 182 25.82 -37.79 -20.57
N PRO A 183 26.57 -36.69 -20.74
CA PRO A 183 26.71 -35.71 -19.67
C PRO A 183 25.34 -35.08 -19.35
N PRO A 184 25.05 -34.76 -18.09
CA PRO A 184 23.81 -34.08 -17.75
C PRO A 184 23.76 -32.69 -18.39
N ALA A 185 22.63 -32.31 -18.95
CA ALA A 185 22.42 -30.94 -19.41
C ALA A 185 22.32 -29.98 -18.21
N PRO A 186 22.74 -28.72 -18.35
CA PRO A 186 22.55 -27.73 -17.30
C PRO A 186 21.06 -27.51 -17.02
N ALA A 187 20.73 -27.07 -15.80
CA ALA A 187 19.39 -26.67 -15.45
C ALA A 187 19.39 -25.53 -14.43
N SER A 188 18.51 -24.57 -14.62
CA SER A 188 18.29 -23.46 -13.70
C SER A 188 16.83 -23.07 -13.65
N ILE A 189 16.40 -22.51 -12.52
CA ILE A 189 15.08 -21.87 -12.40
C ILE A 189 15.14 -20.65 -11.49
N SER A 190 14.56 -19.53 -11.94
CA SER A 190 14.22 -18.39 -11.08
C SER A 190 12.74 -18.05 -11.16
N LEU A 191 12.18 -17.64 -10.02
CA LEU A 191 10.88 -17.01 -9.92
C LEU A 191 11.07 -15.54 -9.56
N GLU A 192 10.79 -14.69 -10.54
CA GLU A 192 10.94 -13.25 -10.46
C GLU A 192 9.56 -12.59 -10.58
N TRP A 193 9.47 -11.35 -10.13
CA TRP A 193 8.31 -10.50 -10.38
C TRP A 193 8.75 -9.09 -10.75
N LYS A 194 7.85 -8.37 -11.40
CA LYS A 194 7.92 -6.91 -11.52
C LYS A 194 6.67 -6.36 -10.85
N ARG A 195 6.87 -5.68 -9.73
CA ARG A 195 5.79 -5.00 -8.99
C ARG A 195 5.32 -3.75 -9.76
N PRO A 196 4.12 -3.22 -9.45
CA PRO A 196 3.63 -1.98 -10.06
C PRO A 196 4.65 -0.85 -9.94
N HIS A 197 5.06 -0.25 -11.06
CA HIS A 197 6.05 0.84 -11.13
C HIS A 197 7.43 0.49 -10.55
N ARG A 198 7.84 -0.79 -10.60
CA ARG A 198 9.15 -1.26 -10.14
C ARG A 198 9.91 -1.96 -11.26
N THR A 199 11.17 -2.28 -10.98
CA THR A 199 11.98 -3.16 -11.83
C THR A 199 11.80 -4.63 -11.42
N THR A 200 12.23 -5.53 -12.29
CA THR A 200 12.22 -6.96 -12.03
C THR A 200 13.17 -7.32 -10.88
N GLU A 201 12.70 -8.16 -9.95
CA GLU A 201 13.51 -8.73 -8.87
C GLU A 201 13.08 -10.19 -8.60
N VAL A 202 13.99 -11.00 -8.06
CA VAL A 202 13.61 -12.31 -7.47
C VAL A 202 12.62 -12.04 -6.34
N ILE A 203 11.54 -12.83 -6.27
CA ILE A 203 10.54 -12.64 -5.22
C ILE A 203 11.23 -12.88 -3.86
N PRO A 204 11.31 -11.87 -2.98
CA PRO A 204 12.09 -11.97 -1.76
C PRO A 204 11.37 -12.85 -0.73
N ALA A 205 12.14 -13.52 0.14
CA ALA A 205 11.61 -14.42 1.18
C ALA A 205 10.53 -13.76 2.06
N ARG A 206 10.68 -12.48 2.41
CA ARG A 206 9.69 -11.68 3.17
C ARG A 206 8.32 -11.54 2.51
N CYS A 207 8.20 -11.90 1.23
CA CYS A 207 6.97 -11.88 0.45
C CYS A 207 6.46 -13.30 0.15
N LEU A 208 7.15 -14.35 0.61
CA LEU A 208 6.81 -15.75 0.41
C LEU A 208 6.51 -16.39 1.76
N SER A 209 5.49 -17.25 1.81
CA SER A 209 5.17 -18.02 3.03
C SER A 209 4.67 -19.41 2.68
N THR A 210 4.70 -20.33 3.64
CA THR A 210 4.18 -21.70 3.46
C THR A 210 2.64 -21.81 3.62
N SER A 211 1.99 -20.66 3.78
CA SER A 211 0.54 -20.47 3.80
C SER A 211 -0.11 -20.99 2.51
N ARG A 212 -1.40 -21.34 2.61
CA ARG A 212 -2.27 -21.79 1.52
C ARG A 212 -3.63 -21.09 1.64
N PRO A 213 -3.70 -19.79 1.33
CA PRO A 213 -4.95 -19.05 1.37
C PRO A 213 -5.90 -19.54 0.28
N SER A 214 -7.21 -19.37 0.50
CA SER A 214 -8.22 -19.57 -0.54
C SER A 214 -8.05 -18.55 -1.67
N GLU A 215 -8.48 -18.89 -2.88
CA GLU A 215 -8.51 -17.96 -4.02
C GLU A 215 -9.25 -16.67 -3.61
N ALA A 216 -8.68 -15.53 -3.94
CA ALA A 216 -9.28 -14.22 -3.76
C ALA A 216 -9.86 -13.71 -5.09
N PHE A 217 -11.07 -13.16 -5.06
CA PHE A 217 -11.60 -12.44 -6.23
C PHE A 217 -11.07 -11.01 -6.22
N VAL A 218 -10.45 -10.59 -7.32
CA VAL A 218 -9.88 -9.24 -7.47
C VAL A 218 -10.53 -8.56 -8.68
N VAL A 219 -11.14 -7.40 -8.46
CA VAL A 219 -11.73 -6.59 -9.53
C VAL A 219 -10.60 -5.95 -10.35
N THR A 220 -10.49 -6.38 -11.61
CA THR A 220 -9.47 -5.90 -12.57
C THR A 220 -9.94 -4.71 -13.41
N ILE A 221 -11.25 -4.40 -13.38
CA ILE A 221 -11.84 -3.24 -14.08
C ILE A 221 -11.07 -1.96 -13.75
N LYS A 222 -10.81 -1.15 -14.79
CA LYS A 222 -10.13 0.14 -14.67
C LYS A 222 -11.12 1.21 -14.23
N PHE A 223 -10.86 1.80 -13.07
CA PHE A 223 -11.62 2.93 -12.55
C PHE A 223 -10.96 4.26 -12.91
N PRO A 224 -11.73 5.36 -13.04
CA PRO A 224 -11.14 6.69 -13.02
C PRO A 224 -10.50 6.98 -11.65
N PRO A 225 -9.49 7.85 -11.58
CA PRO A 225 -8.86 8.22 -10.32
C PRO A 225 -9.86 8.92 -9.38
N ASP A 226 -9.70 8.69 -8.08
CA ASP A 226 -10.42 9.42 -7.05
C ASP A 226 -9.98 10.89 -6.99
N ASP A 227 -10.88 11.79 -6.58
CA ASP A 227 -10.55 13.21 -6.40
C ASP A 227 -9.49 13.37 -5.30
N ARG A 228 -8.44 14.15 -5.55
CA ARG A 228 -7.36 14.46 -4.59
C ARG A 228 -7.11 15.96 -4.43
N SER A 229 -8.06 16.80 -4.83
CA SER A 229 -7.94 18.28 -4.87
C SER A 229 -7.49 18.93 -3.55
N VAL A 230 -7.77 18.29 -2.41
CA VAL A 230 -7.39 18.76 -1.08
C VAL A 230 -6.17 18.05 -0.49
N GLY A 231 -5.54 17.14 -1.23
CA GLY A 231 -4.30 16.45 -0.84
C GLY A 231 -4.46 15.03 -0.32
N TRP A 232 -5.69 14.49 -0.30
CA TRP A 232 -6.01 13.09 -0.01
C TRP A 232 -7.18 12.65 -0.87
N GLU A 233 -7.35 11.33 -1.05
CA GLU A 233 -8.43 10.77 -1.85
C GLU A 233 -9.80 11.06 -1.23
N LYS A 234 -10.70 11.58 -2.06
CA LYS A 234 -12.10 11.80 -1.80
C LYS A 234 -12.93 11.13 -2.88
N ALA A 235 -14.09 10.68 -2.45
CA ALA A 235 -15.01 9.92 -3.25
C ALA A 235 -16.37 10.64 -3.23
N THR A 236 -16.35 11.96 -3.42
CA THR A 236 -17.52 12.84 -3.30
C THR A 236 -18.15 13.18 -4.65
N SER A 237 -17.46 12.86 -5.75
CA SER A 237 -17.96 12.98 -7.12
C SER A 237 -18.28 11.62 -7.74
N ILE A 238 -19.29 11.59 -8.59
CA ILE A 238 -19.67 10.45 -9.42
C ILE A 238 -19.53 10.90 -10.87
N SER A 239 -18.56 10.32 -11.58
CA SER A 239 -18.43 10.52 -13.03
C SER A 239 -19.14 9.38 -13.77
N LYS A 240 -19.43 9.58 -15.06
CA LYS A 240 -20.00 8.52 -15.91
C LYS A 240 -19.06 7.32 -16.01
N GLU A 241 -17.77 7.57 -16.09
CA GLU A 241 -16.72 6.54 -16.15
C GLU A 241 -16.68 5.72 -14.86
N TRP A 242 -16.86 6.37 -13.71
CA TRP A 242 -16.93 5.65 -12.43
C TRP A 242 -18.18 4.79 -12.34
N ASP A 243 -19.34 5.33 -12.73
CA ASP A 243 -20.60 4.57 -12.71
C ASP A 243 -20.53 3.35 -13.65
N GLN A 244 -19.99 3.52 -14.86
CA GLN A 244 -19.75 2.43 -15.79
C GLN A 244 -18.79 1.37 -15.19
N ALA A 245 -17.66 1.80 -14.62
CA ALA A 245 -16.69 0.89 -14.02
C ALA A 245 -17.29 0.05 -12.87
N THR A 246 -18.15 0.65 -12.04
CA THR A 246 -18.86 -0.12 -10.99
C THR A 246 -19.91 -1.09 -11.56
N THR A 247 -20.52 -0.77 -12.71
CA THR A 247 -21.44 -1.67 -13.43
C THR A 247 -20.70 -2.86 -14.01
N ASP A 248 -19.59 -2.63 -14.71
CA ASP A 248 -18.78 -3.68 -15.29
C ASP A 248 -18.23 -4.61 -14.20
N ALA A 249 -17.74 -4.02 -13.10
CA ALA A 249 -17.28 -4.81 -11.96
C ALA A 249 -18.40 -5.65 -11.32
N ALA A 250 -19.63 -5.13 -11.24
CA ALA A 250 -20.77 -5.90 -10.73
C ALA A 250 -21.14 -7.07 -11.65
N ILE A 251 -21.04 -6.89 -12.97
CA ILE A 251 -21.26 -7.95 -13.97
C ILE A 251 -20.20 -9.04 -13.85
N ASP A 252 -18.93 -8.66 -13.70
CA ASP A 252 -17.82 -9.60 -13.48
C ASP A 252 -18.03 -10.42 -12.21
N VAL A 253 -18.43 -9.76 -11.11
CA VAL A 253 -18.73 -10.45 -9.86
C VAL A 253 -19.91 -11.41 -10.01
N ALA A 254 -21.00 -10.98 -10.67
CA ALA A 254 -22.16 -11.84 -10.90
C ALA A 254 -21.82 -13.07 -11.74
N THR A 255 -20.95 -12.91 -12.75
CA THR A 255 -20.46 -14.01 -13.59
C THR A 255 -19.59 -14.97 -12.78
N PHE A 256 -18.67 -14.43 -11.98
CA PHE A 256 -17.83 -15.21 -11.09
C PHE A 256 -18.66 -16.01 -10.07
N VAL A 257 -19.58 -15.35 -9.37
CA VAL A 257 -20.50 -15.99 -8.40
C VAL A 257 -21.33 -17.08 -9.05
N ALA A 258 -21.94 -16.83 -10.21
CA ALA A 258 -22.75 -17.83 -10.90
C ALA A 258 -21.95 -19.10 -11.25
N SER A 259 -20.71 -18.95 -11.71
CA SER A 259 -19.84 -20.09 -12.03
C SER A 259 -19.32 -20.87 -10.81
N ARG A 260 -19.47 -20.33 -9.58
CA ARG A 260 -19.11 -20.98 -8.30
C ARG A 260 -20.32 -21.11 -7.35
N ILE A 261 -21.54 -21.04 -7.88
CA ILE A 261 -22.76 -20.95 -7.06
C ILE A 261 -22.96 -22.16 -6.14
N GLU A 262 -22.59 -23.36 -6.60
CA GLU A 262 -22.65 -24.61 -5.84
C GLU A 262 -21.70 -24.59 -4.64
N GLU A 263 -20.47 -24.09 -4.84
CA GLU A 263 -19.46 -23.90 -3.78
C GLU A 263 -19.97 -22.89 -2.75
N PHE A 264 -20.44 -21.71 -3.19
CA PHE A 264 -20.84 -20.63 -2.30
C PHE A 264 -22.12 -20.89 -1.53
N ALA A 265 -23.09 -21.58 -2.14
CA ALA A 265 -24.34 -21.94 -1.49
C ALA A 265 -24.28 -23.30 -0.75
N GLY A 266 -23.20 -24.07 -0.90
CA GLY A 266 -23.07 -25.39 -0.30
C GLY A 266 -24.14 -26.37 -0.81
N THR A 267 -24.39 -26.38 -2.12
CA THR A 267 -25.46 -27.15 -2.75
C THR A 267 -24.98 -27.87 -4.02
N LYS A 268 -25.78 -28.82 -4.51
CA LYS A 268 -25.60 -29.49 -5.81
C LYS A 268 -26.72 -29.10 -6.75
N ARG A 269 -26.54 -29.31 -8.07
CA ARG A 269 -27.54 -28.95 -9.10
C ARG A 269 -28.89 -29.64 -8.92
N ASP A 270 -28.85 -30.88 -8.46
CA ASP A 270 -29.99 -31.79 -8.30
C ASP A 270 -30.51 -31.89 -6.87
N ALA A 271 -29.98 -31.07 -5.95
CA ALA A 271 -30.41 -31.08 -4.55
C ALA A 271 -31.84 -30.53 -4.40
N ALA A 272 -32.70 -31.25 -3.67
CA ALA A 272 -34.09 -30.83 -3.44
C ALA A 272 -34.20 -29.51 -2.67
N ASP A 273 -33.19 -29.18 -1.84
CA ASP A 273 -33.10 -27.94 -1.07
C ASP A 273 -32.30 -26.83 -1.77
N ARG A 274 -32.01 -26.98 -3.08
CA ARG A 274 -31.18 -26.04 -3.85
C ARG A 274 -31.70 -24.62 -3.78
N ASP A 275 -32.96 -24.40 -4.09
CA ASP A 275 -33.53 -23.04 -4.14
C ASP A 275 -33.49 -22.36 -2.78
N GLU A 276 -33.76 -23.09 -1.70
CA GLU A 276 -33.67 -22.57 -0.33
C GLU A 276 -32.21 -22.21 0.03
N LYS A 277 -31.25 -23.05 -0.32
CA LYS A 277 -29.82 -22.75 -0.14
C LYS A 277 -29.36 -21.54 -0.95
N LEU A 278 -29.83 -21.39 -2.19
CA LEU A 278 -29.53 -20.23 -3.03
C LEU A 278 -30.12 -18.94 -2.46
N LYS A 279 -31.37 -18.97 -1.99
CA LYS A 279 -31.99 -17.84 -1.28
C LYS A 279 -31.22 -17.47 -0.02
N ASN A 280 -30.82 -18.46 0.77
CA ASN A 280 -30.02 -18.25 1.98
C ASN A 280 -28.63 -17.66 1.68
N PHE A 281 -27.97 -18.12 0.61
CA PHE A 281 -26.74 -17.52 0.11
C PHE A 281 -26.96 -16.05 -0.29
N CYS A 282 -27.97 -15.77 -1.12
CA CYS A 282 -28.32 -14.42 -1.55
C CYS A 282 -28.60 -13.49 -0.37
N ARG A 283 -29.37 -13.95 0.63
CA ARG A 283 -29.63 -13.18 1.86
C ARG A 283 -28.32 -12.82 2.56
N ARG A 284 -27.45 -13.80 2.82
CA ARG A 284 -26.14 -13.57 3.46
C ARG A 284 -25.26 -12.65 2.63
N PHE A 285 -25.29 -12.76 1.30
CA PHE A 285 -24.54 -11.90 0.38
C PHE A 285 -24.97 -10.44 0.51
N VAL A 286 -26.29 -10.19 0.48
CA VAL A 286 -26.84 -8.84 0.61
C VAL A 286 -26.55 -8.26 2.00
N GLU A 287 -26.77 -9.03 3.07
CA GLU A 287 -26.49 -8.62 4.45
C GLU A 287 -25.01 -8.26 4.64
N ARG A 288 -24.11 -9.08 4.08
CA ARG A 288 -22.66 -8.85 4.11
C ARG A 288 -22.27 -7.57 3.35
N ALA A 289 -22.82 -7.39 2.14
CA ALA A 289 -22.55 -6.22 1.30
C ALA A 289 -23.07 -4.91 1.93
N PHE A 290 -24.27 -4.96 2.52
CA PHE A 290 -24.89 -3.82 3.19
C PHE A 290 -24.37 -3.63 4.62
N ARG A 291 -23.59 -4.59 5.12
CA ARG A 291 -22.91 -4.58 6.43
C ARG A 291 -23.90 -4.51 7.60
N ARG A 292 -25.10 -5.07 7.41
CA ARG A 292 -26.18 -5.12 8.41
C ARG A 292 -27.23 -6.17 8.02
N PRO A 293 -28.04 -6.65 8.99
CA PRO A 293 -29.21 -7.48 8.71
C PRO A 293 -30.22 -6.77 7.81
N LEU A 294 -30.96 -7.53 6.99
CA LEU A 294 -32.06 -7.01 6.20
C LEU A 294 -33.35 -6.99 7.02
N ASN A 295 -34.10 -5.89 6.92
CA ASN A 295 -35.50 -5.89 7.31
C ASN A 295 -36.36 -6.68 6.28
N ASP A 296 -37.62 -6.93 6.61
CA ASP A 296 -38.48 -7.78 5.77
C ASP A 296 -38.71 -7.18 4.37
N GLU A 297 -38.85 -5.86 4.27
CA GLU A 297 -39.02 -5.15 3.00
C GLU A 297 -37.78 -5.29 2.10
N GLN A 298 -36.59 -5.12 2.67
CA GLN A 298 -35.32 -5.29 1.98
C GLN A 298 -35.10 -6.74 1.59
N ARG A 299 -35.43 -7.70 2.46
CA ARG A 299 -35.38 -9.14 2.13
C ARG A 299 -36.28 -9.46 0.96
N GLN A 300 -37.51 -8.94 0.96
CA GLN A 300 -38.44 -9.13 -0.13
C GLN A 300 -37.92 -8.50 -1.44
N ALA A 301 -37.41 -7.26 -1.36
CA ALA A 301 -36.98 -6.49 -2.52
C ALA A 301 -35.68 -7.01 -3.16
N PHE A 302 -34.68 -7.36 -2.35
CA PHE A 302 -33.35 -7.75 -2.83
C PHE A 302 -33.19 -9.27 -3.00
N VAL A 303 -34.04 -10.10 -2.40
CA VAL A 303 -33.89 -11.56 -2.46
C VAL A 303 -35.17 -12.23 -2.98
N GLU A 304 -36.26 -12.23 -2.20
CA GLU A 304 -37.39 -13.13 -2.46
C GLU A 304 -38.06 -12.92 -3.82
N ARG A 305 -38.27 -11.66 -4.24
CA ARG A 305 -38.90 -11.34 -5.54
C ARG A 305 -38.12 -11.88 -6.74
N HIS A 306 -36.82 -12.11 -6.60
CA HIS A 306 -35.99 -12.62 -7.70
C HIS A 306 -36.11 -14.13 -7.89
N PHE A 307 -36.65 -14.85 -6.91
CA PHE A 307 -36.90 -16.29 -6.94
C PHE A 307 -38.40 -16.62 -7.05
N ALA A 308 -39.16 -15.76 -7.73
CA ALA A 308 -40.56 -16.03 -8.04
C ALA A 308 -40.70 -17.25 -8.96
N GLU A 309 -41.88 -17.88 -8.95
CA GLU A 309 -42.16 -19.07 -9.75
C GLU A 309 -41.83 -18.85 -11.25
N GLY A 310 -41.15 -19.83 -11.86
CA GLY A 310 -40.74 -19.78 -13.26
C GLY A 310 -39.44 -19.00 -13.55
N VAL A 311 -38.80 -18.39 -12.55
CA VAL A 311 -37.48 -17.76 -12.72
C VAL A 311 -36.37 -18.78 -12.51
N ASP A 312 -35.44 -18.86 -13.48
CA ASP A 312 -34.23 -19.68 -13.34
C ASP A 312 -33.41 -19.23 -12.09
N PRO A 313 -33.09 -20.15 -11.15
CA PRO A 313 -32.40 -19.78 -9.91
C PRO A 313 -31.01 -19.18 -10.12
N GLU A 314 -30.28 -19.54 -11.19
CA GLU A 314 -28.97 -18.92 -11.48
C GLU A 314 -29.14 -17.48 -11.96
N MET A 315 -30.14 -17.23 -12.81
CA MET A 315 -30.54 -15.88 -13.20
C MET A 315 -30.99 -15.04 -12.00
N ALA A 316 -31.71 -15.64 -11.06
CA ALA A 316 -32.10 -14.99 -9.81
C ALA A 316 -30.85 -14.53 -9.03
N VAL A 317 -29.87 -15.41 -8.81
CA VAL A 317 -28.61 -15.05 -8.13
C VAL A 317 -27.87 -13.93 -8.85
N LYS A 318 -27.73 -13.99 -10.18
CA LYS A 318 -27.07 -12.92 -10.95
C LYS A 318 -27.76 -11.57 -10.73
N ARG A 319 -29.10 -11.53 -10.75
CA ARG A 319 -29.89 -10.31 -10.50
C ARG A 319 -29.67 -9.78 -9.09
N VAL A 320 -29.68 -10.65 -8.08
CA VAL A 320 -29.42 -10.26 -6.68
C VAL A 320 -28.04 -9.63 -6.54
N VAL A 321 -27.00 -10.27 -7.09
CA VAL A 321 -25.62 -9.75 -7.01
C VAL A 321 -25.50 -8.38 -7.68
N LEU A 322 -26.02 -8.23 -8.90
CA LEU A 322 -26.01 -6.96 -9.63
C LEU A 322 -26.73 -5.85 -8.87
N LEU A 323 -27.95 -6.12 -8.40
CA LEU A 323 -28.77 -5.17 -7.66
C LEU A 323 -28.09 -4.74 -6.35
N THR A 324 -27.43 -5.68 -5.67
CA THR A 324 -26.70 -5.44 -4.42
C THR A 324 -25.49 -4.54 -4.66
N LEU A 325 -24.65 -4.85 -5.65
CA LEU A 325 -23.41 -4.10 -5.89
C LEU A 325 -23.63 -2.73 -6.53
N LYS A 326 -24.77 -2.53 -7.20
CA LYS A 326 -25.19 -1.20 -7.70
C LYS A 326 -26.04 -0.42 -6.70
N SER A 327 -26.42 -1.02 -5.58
CA SER A 327 -27.16 -0.33 -4.52
C SER A 327 -26.28 0.74 -3.88
N PRO A 328 -26.84 1.93 -3.60
CA PRO A 328 -26.17 2.92 -2.76
C PRO A 328 -25.68 2.33 -1.42
N ARG A 329 -26.39 1.35 -0.83
CA ARG A 329 -26.01 0.70 0.45
C ARG A 329 -24.67 -0.04 0.39
N PHE A 330 -24.26 -0.47 -0.81
CA PHE A 330 -22.93 -1.00 -1.04
C PHE A 330 -21.95 0.10 -1.48
N LEU A 331 -22.36 0.93 -2.44
CA LEU A 331 -21.48 1.92 -3.07
C LEU A 331 -21.06 3.07 -2.15
N TYR A 332 -21.74 3.28 -1.02
CA TYR A 332 -21.44 4.33 -0.05
C TYR A 332 -21.10 3.75 1.31
N ARG A 333 -20.18 4.38 2.03
CA ARG A 333 -19.76 3.90 3.36
C ARG A 333 -20.93 3.91 4.33
N GLU A 334 -21.76 4.94 4.34
CA GLU A 334 -22.87 5.08 5.27
C GLU A 334 -24.05 5.74 4.55
N LEU A 335 -25.23 5.13 4.63
CA LEU A 335 -26.50 5.73 4.18
C LEU A 335 -27.56 5.74 5.29
N GLY A 336 -27.22 5.24 6.48
CA GLY A 336 -28.14 5.08 7.60
C GLY A 336 -29.21 4.01 7.36
N GLY A 337 -29.83 3.58 8.47
CA GLY A 337 -30.97 2.67 8.51
C GLY A 337 -32.16 3.18 9.32
N SER A 338 -32.10 4.41 9.82
CA SER A 338 -33.17 5.07 10.59
C SER A 338 -32.90 6.58 10.57
N SER A 339 -33.94 7.40 10.43
CA SER A 339 -33.87 8.86 10.46
C SER A 339 -33.60 9.44 11.86
N ASP A 340 -33.54 8.63 12.91
CA ASP A 340 -33.65 9.13 14.29
C ASP A 340 -32.61 8.64 15.31
N THR A 341 -31.57 7.90 14.94
CA THR A 341 -30.52 7.56 15.92
C THR A 341 -29.14 7.90 15.40
N ALA A 342 -28.59 8.97 15.96
CA ALA A 342 -27.28 9.54 15.69
C ALA A 342 -26.09 8.61 16.03
N SER A 343 -26.33 7.34 16.41
CA SER A 343 -25.33 6.35 16.85
C SER A 343 -25.75 4.92 16.44
N ASP A 344 -25.91 4.64 15.15
CA ASP A 344 -26.14 3.28 14.63
C ASP A 344 -24.85 2.44 14.77
N PRO A 345 -24.86 1.34 15.58
CA PRO A 345 -23.69 0.48 15.76
C PRO A 345 -23.14 -0.14 14.46
N PHE A 346 -23.97 -0.36 13.44
CA PHE A 346 -23.51 -0.90 12.15
C PHE A 346 -22.74 0.14 11.33
N ASP A 347 -23.10 1.41 11.45
CA ASP A 347 -22.33 2.50 10.86
C ASP A 347 -20.99 2.67 11.61
N ALA A 348 -21.00 2.57 12.95
CA ALA A 348 -19.77 2.56 13.75
C ALA A 348 -18.84 1.40 13.34
N ALA A 349 -19.36 0.18 13.20
CA ALA A 349 -18.61 -0.97 12.70
C ALA A 349 -17.98 -0.71 11.32
N SER A 350 -18.75 -0.11 10.41
CA SER A 350 -18.26 0.29 9.08
C SER A 350 -17.14 1.33 9.17
N ARG A 351 -17.29 2.37 9.99
CA ARG A 351 -16.26 3.39 10.19
C ARG A 351 -14.96 2.77 10.69
N ILE A 352 -15.04 1.87 11.66
CA ILE A 352 -13.87 1.15 12.21
C ILE A 352 -13.17 0.36 11.10
N SER A 353 -13.90 -0.48 10.36
CA SER A 353 -13.29 -1.36 9.36
C SER A 353 -12.69 -0.60 8.17
N PHE A 354 -13.40 0.40 7.65
CA PHE A 354 -12.93 1.21 6.53
C PHE A 354 -11.75 2.10 6.95
N ALA A 355 -11.77 2.70 8.15
CA ALA A 355 -10.63 3.46 8.64
C ALA A 355 -9.40 2.57 8.85
N THR A 356 -9.58 1.31 9.27
CA THR A 356 -8.47 0.40 9.59
C THR A 356 -7.85 -0.28 8.36
N TYR A 357 -8.65 -0.85 7.45
CA TYR A 357 -8.15 -1.62 6.31
C TYR A 357 -8.95 -1.43 4.99
N ASP A 358 -9.78 -0.38 4.90
CA ASP A 358 -10.52 -0.01 3.68
C ASP A 358 -11.48 -1.09 3.16
N SER A 359 -12.15 -1.84 4.05
CA SER A 359 -13.10 -2.88 3.63
C SER A 359 -14.22 -3.12 4.64
N LEU A 360 -15.06 -4.12 4.36
CA LEU A 360 -16.22 -4.52 5.16
C LEU A 360 -15.82 -4.91 6.61
N PRO A 361 -16.67 -4.64 7.63
CA PRO A 361 -16.44 -5.09 9.00
C PRO A 361 -16.25 -6.61 9.07
N ASP A 362 -15.40 -7.13 9.95
CA ASP A 362 -15.36 -8.58 10.17
C ASP A 362 -16.58 -9.07 10.95
N GLN A 363 -16.74 -10.39 11.10
CA GLN A 363 -17.91 -10.96 11.78
C GLN A 363 -17.99 -10.49 13.24
N ALA A 364 -16.84 -10.40 13.94
CA ALA A 364 -16.81 -9.93 15.32
C ALA A 364 -17.32 -8.48 15.47
N LEU A 365 -17.02 -7.58 14.53
CA LEU A 365 -17.59 -6.24 14.50
C LEU A 365 -19.09 -6.25 14.23
N LEU A 366 -19.57 -7.08 13.29
CA LEU A 366 -21.00 -7.19 13.00
C LEU A 366 -21.79 -7.75 14.19
N ASP A 367 -21.24 -8.73 14.89
CA ASP A 367 -21.84 -9.31 16.08
C ASP A 367 -21.92 -8.30 17.23
N ALA A 368 -20.85 -7.51 17.44
CA ALA A 368 -20.84 -6.42 18.41
C ALA A 368 -21.91 -5.36 18.06
N ALA A 369 -22.01 -4.98 16.79
CA ALA A 369 -23.04 -4.05 16.32
C ALA A 369 -24.46 -4.60 16.55
N ALA A 370 -24.70 -5.88 16.25
CA ALA A 370 -25.98 -6.54 16.45
C ALA A 370 -26.40 -6.60 17.93
N LYS A 371 -25.44 -6.68 18.85
CA LYS A 371 -25.65 -6.61 20.31
C LYS A 371 -25.88 -5.18 20.83
N GLY A 372 -25.80 -4.18 19.96
CA GLY A 372 -25.94 -2.78 20.34
C GLY A 372 -24.71 -2.19 21.06
N GLU A 373 -23.54 -2.83 20.91
CA GLU A 373 -22.24 -2.36 21.41
C GLU A 373 -21.67 -1.25 20.48
N LEU A 374 -20.35 -0.98 20.56
CA LEU A 374 -19.65 0.04 19.76
C LEU A 374 -20.14 1.48 20.00
N LYS A 375 -20.67 1.76 21.20
CA LYS A 375 -21.19 3.08 21.59
C LYS A 375 -20.26 3.87 22.49
N THR A 376 -19.20 3.22 22.99
CA THR A 376 -18.22 3.81 23.91
C THR A 376 -16.84 3.80 23.28
N ARG A 377 -15.97 4.70 23.76
CA ARG A 377 -14.59 4.82 23.27
C ARG A 377 -13.81 3.54 23.53
N GLU A 378 -14.03 2.92 24.67
CA GLU A 378 -13.36 1.71 25.11
C GLU A 378 -13.70 0.52 24.20
N GLN A 379 -14.99 0.34 23.87
CA GLN A 379 -15.45 -0.70 22.95
C GLN A 379 -14.86 -0.50 21.54
N VAL A 380 -14.92 0.73 21.02
CA VAL A 380 -14.37 1.03 19.69
C VAL A 380 -12.85 0.82 19.67
N ALA A 381 -12.15 1.30 20.70
CA ALA A 381 -10.70 1.19 20.79
C ALA A 381 -10.22 -0.27 20.84
N GLN A 382 -10.94 -1.13 21.58
CA GLN A 382 -10.63 -2.56 21.63
C GLN A 382 -10.72 -3.22 20.25
N HIS A 383 -11.78 -2.93 19.49
CA HIS A 383 -11.93 -3.48 18.14
C HIS A 383 -10.93 -2.87 17.15
N ALA A 384 -10.69 -1.56 17.21
CA ALA A 384 -9.70 -0.89 16.36
C ALA A 384 -8.30 -1.49 16.59
N GLN A 385 -7.87 -1.63 17.85
CA GLN A 385 -6.57 -2.20 18.22
C GLN A 385 -6.42 -3.63 17.71
N ARG A 386 -7.46 -4.46 17.85
CA ARG A 386 -7.46 -5.84 17.31
C ARG A 386 -7.25 -5.86 15.80
N LEU A 387 -7.90 -4.95 15.08
CA LEU A 387 -7.82 -4.89 13.62
C LEU A 387 -6.52 -4.29 13.10
N LEU A 388 -5.74 -3.58 13.91
CA LEU A 388 -4.39 -3.13 13.52
C LEU A 388 -3.42 -4.29 13.22
N ALA A 389 -3.70 -5.49 13.76
CA ALA A 389 -2.91 -6.69 13.46
C ALA A 389 -3.16 -7.24 12.03
N ASP A 390 -4.18 -6.75 11.32
CA ASP A 390 -4.45 -7.17 9.95
C ASP A 390 -3.33 -6.69 9.00
N PRO A 391 -2.74 -7.57 8.18
CA PRO A 391 -1.67 -7.20 7.24
C PRO A 391 -2.05 -6.06 6.27
N ARG A 392 -3.34 -5.90 5.97
CA ARG A 392 -3.86 -4.82 5.13
C ARG A 392 -3.77 -3.47 5.81
N THR A 393 -3.88 -3.40 7.14
CA THR A 393 -3.68 -2.17 7.90
C THR A 393 -2.23 -1.70 7.81
N ARG A 394 -1.27 -2.62 7.92
CA ARG A 394 0.15 -2.29 7.70
C ARG A 394 0.39 -1.77 6.29
N SER A 395 -0.18 -2.42 5.28
CA SER A 395 -0.10 -1.94 3.89
C SER A 395 -0.71 -0.55 3.71
N LYS A 396 -1.88 -0.29 4.33
CA LYS A 396 -2.55 1.01 4.31
C LYS A 396 -1.70 2.10 4.97
N LEU A 397 -1.09 1.81 6.12
CA LEU A 397 -0.23 2.75 6.82
C LEU A 397 1.07 3.03 6.05
N ARG A 398 1.68 2.02 5.42
CA ARG A 398 2.83 2.22 4.53
C ARG A 398 2.47 3.14 3.37
N GLU A 399 1.33 2.94 2.72
CA GLU A 399 0.88 3.83 1.65
C GLU A 399 0.72 5.28 2.14
N PHE A 400 0.10 5.47 3.31
CA PHE A 400 0.03 6.80 3.94
C PHE A 400 1.41 7.43 4.11
N LEU A 401 2.39 6.69 4.65
CA LEU A 401 3.74 7.21 4.86
C LEU A 401 4.43 7.56 3.55
N LEU A 402 4.25 6.77 2.50
CA LEU A 402 4.78 7.07 1.16
C LEU A 402 4.11 8.32 0.54
N THR A 403 2.82 8.52 0.79
CA THR A 403 2.07 9.75 0.40
C THR A 403 2.53 10.97 1.20
N TRP A 404 2.74 10.82 2.50
CA TRP A 404 3.27 11.86 3.39
C TRP A 404 4.67 12.28 2.92
N LEU A 405 5.51 11.31 2.59
CA LEU A 405 6.85 11.51 2.04
C LEU A 405 6.84 11.97 0.56
N LYS A 406 5.69 12.07 -0.12
CA LYS A 406 5.58 12.45 -1.54
C LYS A 406 6.40 11.56 -2.49
N VAL A 407 6.50 10.27 -2.16
CA VAL A 407 7.25 9.27 -2.94
C VAL A 407 6.39 8.13 -3.50
N GLU A 408 5.07 8.23 -3.39
CA GLU A 408 4.10 7.27 -3.94
C GLU A 408 4.24 7.01 -5.45
N HIS A 409 4.43 8.07 -6.24
CA HIS A 409 4.42 8.05 -7.70
C HIS A 409 5.69 8.66 -8.29
N VAL A 410 6.81 8.66 -7.56
CA VAL A 410 8.05 9.22 -8.09
C VAL A 410 8.39 8.42 -9.34
N PRO A 411 8.29 9.03 -10.55
CA PRO A 411 8.72 8.38 -11.77
C PRO A 411 10.19 8.02 -11.58
N ASP A 412 10.60 6.86 -12.10
CA ASP A 412 11.95 6.32 -12.09
C ASP A 412 12.98 7.38 -11.68
N VAL A 413 13.44 7.30 -10.41
CA VAL A 413 14.50 8.18 -9.90
C VAL A 413 15.66 7.99 -10.87
N SER A 414 15.81 8.93 -11.79
CA SER A 414 16.73 8.85 -12.91
C SER A 414 17.72 9.97 -12.75
N LYS A 415 18.95 9.66 -13.13
CA LYS A 415 20.10 10.54 -12.93
C LYS A 415 20.85 10.65 -14.23
N ASP A 416 21.60 11.74 -14.32
CA ASP A 416 22.52 11.95 -15.43
C ASP A 416 23.52 10.79 -15.45
N SER A 417 23.45 9.96 -16.50
CA SER A 417 24.26 8.74 -16.62
C SER A 417 25.73 9.02 -16.87
N GLU A 418 26.08 10.20 -17.41
CA GLU A 418 27.49 10.59 -17.55
C GLU A 418 28.07 10.97 -16.19
N ARG A 419 27.28 11.65 -15.36
CA ARG A 419 27.71 12.09 -14.01
C ARG A 419 27.61 11.00 -12.94
N TYR A 420 26.62 10.12 -13.04
CA TYR A 420 26.34 9.05 -12.07
C TYR A 420 26.14 7.70 -12.79
N PRO A 421 27.16 7.16 -13.48
CA PRO A 421 27.03 5.95 -14.31
C PRO A 421 26.61 4.71 -13.52
N GLU A 422 26.95 4.67 -12.23
CA GLU A 422 26.58 3.57 -11.32
C GLU A 422 25.12 3.64 -10.85
N PHE A 423 24.46 4.80 -10.97
CA PHE A 423 23.08 4.99 -10.51
C PHE A 423 22.09 4.56 -11.60
N ASN A 424 21.66 3.30 -11.53
CA ASN A 424 20.73 2.68 -12.50
C ASN A 424 19.37 2.34 -11.85
N ALA A 425 18.44 1.81 -12.66
CA ALA A 425 17.09 1.45 -12.22
C ALA A 425 17.09 0.39 -11.10
N THR A 426 18.04 -0.55 -11.09
CA THR A 426 18.19 -1.54 -10.03
C THR A 426 18.57 -0.89 -8.71
N LEU A 427 19.52 0.04 -8.72
CA LEU A 427 19.93 0.78 -7.53
C LEU A 427 18.80 1.68 -6.99
N ALA A 428 18.06 2.36 -7.88
CA ALA A 428 16.89 3.14 -7.51
C ALA A 428 15.79 2.26 -6.88
N ASN A 429 15.59 1.04 -7.41
CA ASN A 429 14.68 0.07 -6.83
C ASN A 429 15.15 -0.44 -5.46
N ASP A 430 16.44 -0.69 -5.30
CA ASP A 430 17.03 -1.09 -4.01
C ASP A 430 16.85 0.02 -2.96
N LEU A 431 17.06 1.28 -3.33
CA LEU A 431 16.80 2.44 -2.47
C LEU A 431 15.34 2.56 -2.06
N ARG A 432 14.41 2.25 -2.97
CA ARG A 432 13.00 2.19 -2.63
C ARG A 432 12.71 1.08 -1.62
N THR A 433 13.29 -0.10 -1.83
CA THR A 433 13.17 -1.22 -0.88
C THR A 433 13.79 -0.89 0.48
N SER A 434 14.94 -0.21 0.52
CA SER A 434 15.55 0.33 1.74
C SER A 434 14.56 1.20 2.53
N LEU A 435 13.88 2.13 1.84
CA LEU A 435 12.88 2.99 2.47
C LEU A 435 11.70 2.17 3.00
N GLU A 436 11.18 1.23 2.22
CA GLU A 436 10.06 0.38 2.61
C GLU A 436 10.39 -0.45 3.86
N LEU A 437 11.60 -1.03 3.94
CA LEU A 437 12.08 -1.76 5.11
C LEU A 437 12.21 -0.86 6.35
N PHE A 438 12.76 0.33 6.18
CA PHE A 438 12.87 1.34 7.24
C PHE A 438 11.50 1.74 7.79
N LEU A 439 10.54 2.04 6.91
CA LEU A 439 9.17 2.39 7.32
C LEU A 439 8.47 1.21 7.99
N ASP A 440 8.61 0.00 7.43
CA ASP A 440 8.03 -1.21 7.98
C ASP A 440 8.61 -1.53 9.37
N GLU A 441 9.90 -1.29 9.63
CA GLU A 441 10.52 -1.45 10.95
C GLU A 441 9.84 -0.55 12.00
N ILE A 442 9.69 0.74 11.69
CA ILE A 442 9.10 1.72 12.61
C ILE A 442 7.66 1.33 12.94
N ILE A 443 6.84 1.04 11.93
CA ILE A 443 5.43 0.73 12.15
C ILE A 443 5.19 -0.68 12.71
N LYS A 444 6.13 -1.63 12.58
CA LYS A 444 6.00 -2.96 13.21
C LYS A 444 6.33 -2.95 14.69
N SER A 445 7.18 -2.02 15.14
CA SER A 445 7.59 -1.97 16.53
C SER A 445 6.39 -1.72 17.44
N ASP A 446 6.32 -2.39 18.60
CA ASP A 446 5.29 -2.12 19.61
C ASP A 446 5.31 -0.65 20.08
N VAL A 447 6.46 -0.01 19.94
CA VAL A 447 6.70 1.40 20.28
C VAL A 447 6.11 2.34 19.21
N ALA A 448 6.19 1.97 17.93
CA ALA A 448 5.68 2.71 16.75
C ALA A 448 5.81 4.24 16.85
N ASP A 449 6.96 4.73 17.35
CA ASP A 449 7.16 6.13 17.69
C ASP A 449 7.44 6.97 16.44
N PHE A 450 6.57 7.94 16.17
CA PHE A 450 6.70 8.88 15.06
C PHE A 450 8.06 9.58 15.00
N ARG A 451 8.68 9.89 16.14
CA ARG A 451 9.98 10.58 16.17
C ARG A 451 11.08 9.76 15.51
N GLN A 452 10.96 8.42 15.50
CA GLN A 452 11.92 7.55 14.81
C GLN A 452 11.92 7.74 13.29
N LEU A 453 10.82 8.25 12.71
CA LEU A 453 10.82 8.65 11.29
C LEU A 453 11.82 9.78 11.03
N LEU A 454 12.19 10.58 12.03
CA LEU A 454 13.07 11.75 11.90
C LEU A 454 14.43 11.54 12.56
N LEU A 455 14.50 10.75 13.64
CA LEU A 455 15.69 10.64 14.48
C LEU A 455 16.48 9.35 14.29
N ALA A 456 15.95 8.35 13.59
CA ALA A 456 16.66 7.09 13.41
C ALA A 456 17.98 7.27 12.64
N ASP A 457 19.02 6.61 13.13
CA ASP A 457 20.39 6.63 12.63
C ASP A 457 20.68 5.48 11.63
N GLY A 458 20.02 4.34 11.79
CA GLY A 458 20.17 3.19 10.89
C GLY A 458 19.54 3.35 9.49
N ILE A 459 20.06 2.57 8.53
CA ILE A 459 19.48 2.37 7.20
C ILE A 459 19.62 0.91 6.75
N TYR A 460 18.68 0.43 5.93
CA TYR A 460 18.78 -0.89 5.31
C TYR A 460 19.54 -0.83 3.99
N LEU A 461 20.72 -1.46 3.91
CA LEU A 461 21.47 -1.58 2.66
C LEU A 461 21.66 -3.05 2.29
N ASN A 462 21.57 -3.35 1.00
CA ASN A 462 22.06 -4.62 0.42
C ASN A 462 23.50 -4.43 -0.06
N GLY A 463 24.13 -5.49 -0.58
CA GLY A 463 25.51 -5.44 -1.09
C GLY A 463 25.79 -4.33 -2.10
N ARG A 464 24.93 -4.20 -3.12
CA ARG A 464 25.03 -3.16 -4.16
C ARG A 464 24.98 -1.74 -3.59
N LEU A 465 24.03 -1.46 -2.69
CA LEU A 465 23.92 -0.15 -2.05
C LEU A 465 25.10 0.12 -1.13
N ALA A 466 25.53 -0.87 -0.35
CA ALA A 466 26.68 -0.73 0.55
C ALA A 466 27.95 -0.35 -0.23
N LYS A 467 28.22 -1.05 -1.33
CA LYS A 467 29.30 -0.72 -2.28
C LYS A 467 29.16 0.69 -2.85
N PHE A 468 27.97 1.07 -3.31
CA PHE A 468 27.72 2.39 -3.92
C PHE A 468 27.91 3.57 -2.95
N TYR A 469 27.60 3.37 -1.66
CA TYR A 469 27.74 4.39 -0.62
C TYR A 469 29.04 4.25 0.19
N GLY A 470 29.87 3.24 -0.07
CA GLY A 470 31.07 2.96 0.72
C GLY A 470 30.78 2.56 2.16
N ALA A 471 29.63 1.94 2.42
CA ALA A 471 29.24 1.50 3.75
C ALA A 471 29.84 0.12 4.07
N ILE A 472 30.47 0.02 5.23
CA ILE A 472 30.99 -1.25 5.79
C ILE A 472 30.15 -1.65 7.00
N LYS A 473 30.16 -2.94 7.34
CA LYS A 473 29.53 -3.48 8.53
C LYS A 473 30.52 -4.38 9.24
N ASP A 474 30.67 -4.20 10.55
CA ASP A 474 31.58 -4.99 11.39
C ASP A 474 33.02 -5.05 10.80
N ASP A 475 33.53 -3.89 10.39
CA ASP A 475 34.84 -3.69 9.73
C ASP A 475 35.04 -4.44 8.39
N ALA A 476 33.96 -4.91 7.76
CA ALA A 476 34.01 -5.63 6.49
C ALA A 476 33.05 -5.06 5.41
N GLU A 477 33.46 -5.17 4.15
CA GLU A 477 32.59 -4.92 3.00
C GLU A 477 31.54 -6.03 2.87
N LEU A 478 30.32 -5.65 2.49
CA LEU A 478 29.28 -6.63 2.18
C LEU A 478 29.48 -7.20 0.76
N PRO A 479 29.35 -8.53 0.57
CA PRO A 479 29.27 -9.13 -0.76
C PRO A 479 28.19 -8.46 -1.61
N GLU A 480 28.39 -8.34 -2.93
CA GLU A 480 27.47 -7.61 -3.82
C GLU A 480 26.04 -8.18 -3.83
N ASP A 481 25.90 -9.49 -3.58
CA ASP A 481 24.67 -10.25 -3.48
C ASP A 481 24.10 -10.33 -2.04
N ALA A 482 24.74 -9.67 -1.07
CA ALA A 482 24.28 -9.67 0.32
C ALA A 482 22.84 -9.13 0.43
N PRO A 483 21.97 -9.77 1.23
CA PRO A 483 20.60 -9.31 1.44
C PRO A 483 20.59 -7.95 2.17
N PHE A 484 19.43 -7.31 2.23
CA PHE A 484 19.26 -6.09 3.01
C PHE A 484 19.56 -6.34 4.49
N GLN A 485 20.43 -5.52 5.06
CA GLN A 485 20.76 -5.53 6.47
C GLN A 485 20.71 -4.10 7.00
N LYS A 486 20.35 -3.94 8.27
CA LYS A 486 20.45 -2.65 8.95
C LYS A 486 21.94 -2.35 9.18
N ILE A 487 22.35 -1.16 8.77
CA ILE A 487 23.69 -0.61 8.91
C ILE A 487 23.56 0.74 9.58
N GLU A 488 24.35 0.95 10.63
CA GLU A 488 24.52 2.25 11.28
C GLU A 488 25.57 3.04 10.49
N LEU A 489 25.23 4.26 10.12
CA LEU A 489 26.17 5.19 9.48
C LEU A 489 26.59 6.24 10.50
N GLU A 490 27.64 7.00 10.18
CA GLU A 490 28.13 8.08 11.02
C GLU A 490 26.99 8.99 11.52
N PRO A 491 26.89 9.28 12.83
CA PRO A 491 25.75 9.99 13.41
C PRO A 491 25.46 11.36 12.76
N GLU A 492 26.49 12.04 12.26
CA GLU A 492 26.37 13.34 11.58
C GLU A 492 25.70 13.25 10.19
N GLN A 493 25.60 12.04 9.63
CA GLN A 493 25.10 11.81 8.27
C GLN A 493 23.64 11.35 8.25
N ARG A 494 22.98 11.21 9.41
CA ARG A 494 21.72 10.48 9.54
C ARG A 494 20.65 11.18 10.39
N ALA A 495 19.46 11.30 9.79
CA ALA A 495 18.27 11.89 10.36
C ALA A 495 17.01 11.25 9.73
N GLY A 496 16.81 9.95 9.98
CA GLY A 496 15.64 9.20 9.54
C GLY A 496 15.32 9.38 8.04
N VAL A 497 14.05 9.69 7.74
CA VAL A 497 13.58 9.95 6.37
C VAL A 497 14.19 11.21 5.76
N LEU A 498 14.58 12.20 6.57
CA LEU A 498 15.11 13.48 6.06
C LEU A 498 16.46 13.31 5.38
N SER A 499 17.27 12.33 5.80
CA SER A 499 18.55 12.00 5.17
C SER A 499 18.51 10.72 4.33
N HIS A 500 17.34 10.08 4.16
CA HIS A 500 17.25 8.82 3.45
C HIS A 500 17.62 9.03 1.96
N PRO A 501 18.57 8.27 1.38
CA PRO A 501 19.09 8.58 0.04
C PRO A 501 18.04 8.53 -1.06
N TYR A 502 17.03 7.66 -0.94
CA TYR A 502 15.88 7.64 -1.85
C TYR A 502 15.13 8.98 -1.91
N LEU A 503 14.91 9.65 -0.77
CA LEU A 503 14.26 10.97 -0.73
C LEU A 503 15.19 12.05 -1.26
N MET A 504 16.47 12.00 -0.87
CA MET A 504 17.46 12.95 -1.34
C MET A 504 17.62 12.93 -2.85
N ALA A 505 17.57 11.73 -3.44
CA ALA A 505 17.61 11.51 -4.88
C ALA A 505 16.28 11.87 -5.55
N GLY A 506 15.13 11.48 -4.97
CA GLY A 506 13.80 11.76 -5.51
C GLY A 506 13.44 13.25 -5.53
N PHE A 507 13.99 14.05 -4.62
CA PHE A 507 13.80 15.50 -4.60
C PHE A 507 14.91 16.28 -5.32
N ALA A 508 15.90 15.62 -5.90
CA ALA A 508 16.96 16.26 -6.67
C ALA A 508 16.61 16.30 -8.17
N TYR A 509 17.30 17.16 -8.92
CA TYR A 509 17.31 17.05 -10.39
C TYR A 509 18.18 15.84 -10.82
N THR A 510 18.25 15.58 -12.13
CA THR A 510 19.05 14.47 -12.68
C THR A 510 20.55 14.64 -12.39
N GLY A 511 21.07 15.86 -12.52
CA GLY A 511 22.50 16.16 -12.36
C GLY A 511 22.90 16.90 -11.07
N SER A 512 21.94 17.45 -10.31
CA SER A 512 22.25 18.31 -9.14
C SER A 512 21.22 18.18 -8.01
N SER A 513 21.63 18.46 -6.76
CA SER A 513 20.71 18.56 -5.64
C SER A 513 19.71 19.71 -5.83
N SER A 514 18.59 19.67 -5.11
CA SER A 514 17.59 20.75 -5.12
C SER A 514 17.14 21.06 -3.69
N PRO A 515 17.73 22.08 -3.03
CA PRO A 515 17.26 22.52 -1.73
C PRO A 515 15.84 23.07 -1.80
N ILE A 516 15.39 23.59 -2.96
CA ILE A 516 14.01 24.09 -3.14
C ILE A 516 13.00 22.95 -2.95
N HIS A 517 13.14 21.83 -3.68
CA HIS A 517 12.19 20.71 -3.57
C HIS A 517 12.25 20.05 -2.18
N ARG A 518 13.45 19.88 -1.63
CA ARG A 518 13.65 19.35 -0.27
C ARG A 518 13.00 20.26 0.80
N GLY A 519 13.15 21.57 0.66
CA GLY A 519 12.50 22.56 1.53
C GLY A 519 10.98 22.59 1.39
N ILE A 520 10.45 22.44 0.17
CA ILE A 520 9.00 22.31 -0.08
C ILE A 520 8.44 21.06 0.61
N PHE A 521 9.14 19.93 0.53
CA PHE A 521 8.77 18.71 1.23
C PHE A 521 8.67 18.95 2.75
N ILE A 522 9.71 19.50 3.36
CA ILE A 522 9.71 19.79 4.81
C ILE A 522 8.57 20.76 5.16
N ALA A 523 8.41 21.85 4.41
CA ALA A 523 7.38 22.85 4.69
C ALA A 523 5.96 22.29 4.58
N ARG A 524 5.63 21.60 3.46
CA ARG A 524 4.27 21.12 3.19
C ARG A 524 3.94 19.84 3.95
N SER A 525 4.77 18.81 3.82
CA SER A 525 4.47 17.48 4.37
C SER A 525 4.75 17.39 5.86
N VAL A 526 5.89 17.93 6.31
CA VAL A 526 6.32 17.75 7.71
C VAL A 526 5.77 18.86 8.62
N LEU A 527 5.87 20.13 8.21
CA LEU A 527 5.41 21.27 9.01
C LEU A 527 3.94 21.67 8.73
N GLY A 528 3.29 21.07 7.73
CA GLY A 528 1.90 21.37 7.35
C GLY A 528 1.68 22.83 6.95
N ARG A 529 2.69 23.50 6.38
CA ARG A 529 2.60 24.88 5.87
C ARG A 529 1.92 24.87 4.50
N SER A 530 0.97 25.78 4.32
CA SER A 530 0.42 26.07 2.99
C SER A 530 1.41 26.95 2.24
N LEU A 531 1.78 26.54 1.02
CA LEU A 531 2.58 27.34 0.10
C LEU A 531 1.74 27.64 -1.12
N ARG A 532 1.56 28.94 -1.43
CA ARG A 532 0.87 29.38 -2.63
C ARG A 532 1.66 28.96 -3.88
N PRO A 533 0.99 28.71 -5.02
CA PRO A 533 1.68 28.58 -6.30
C PRO A 533 2.59 29.81 -6.55
N PRO A 534 3.76 29.62 -7.18
CA PRO A 534 4.62 30.74 -7.51
C PRO A 534 3.92 31.67 -8.52
N PRO A 535 4.17 32.99 -8.47
CA PRO A 535 3.57 33.93 -9.40
C PRO A 535 4.06 33.72 -10.85
N GLU A 536 5.29 33.21 -10.99
CA GLU A 536 5.94 32.93 -12.28
C GLU A 536 6.64 31.56 -12.22
N ALA A 537 6.62 30.83 -13.34
CA ALA A 537 7.40 29.61 -13.51
C ALA A 537 8.77 29.95 -14.11
N VAL A 538 9.85 29.77 -13.34
CA VAL A 538 11.22 30.09 -13.77
C VAL A 538 12.05 28.80 -13.81
N ALA A 539 12.77 28.59 -14.92
CA ALA A 539 13.68 27.45 -15.03
C ALA A 539 14.84 27.57 -14.01
N PRO A 540 15.29 26.46 -13.39
CA PRO A 540 16.45 26.46 -12.51
C PRO A 540 17.70 26.96 -13.23
N LEU A 541 18.49 27.82 -12.58
CA LEU A 541 19.78 28.27 -13.11
C LEU A 541 20.70 27.04 -13.27
N ALA A 542 21.12 26.73 -14.48
CA ALA A 542 21.84 25.49 -14.75
C ALA A 542 23.26 25.50 -14.14
N PRO A 543 23.74 24.37 -13.55
CA PRO A 543 25.06 24.32 -12.91
C PRO A 543 26.23 24.70 -13.84
N HIS A 544 26.19 24.29 -15.12
CA HIS A 544 27.25 24.56 -16.08
C HIS A 544 27.40 26.06 -16.42
N LEU A 545 26.36 26.86 -16.21
CA LEU A 545 26.43 28.32 -16.41
C LEU A 545 27.15 29.03 -15.27
N ARG A 546 27.22 28.41 -14.08
CA ARG A 546 27.86 28.93 -12.86
C ARG A 546 28.61 27.82 -12.12
N PRO A 547 29.66 27.24 -12.73
CA PRO A 547 30.42 26.13 -12.14
C PRO A 547 31.22 26.57 -10.89
N ASP A 548 31.44 27.88 -10.74
CA ASP A 548 32.11 28.52 -9.61
C ASP A 548 31.27 28.56 -8.32
N LEU A 549 29.96 28.30 -8.43
CA LEU A 549 29.02 28.38 -7.31
C LEU A 549 28.64 27.00 -6.79
N THR A 550 28.47 26.89 -5.48
CA THR A 550 27.72 25.80 -4.85
C THR A 550 26.23 25.88 -5.23
N THR A 551 25.51 24.77 -5.05
CA THR A 551 24.07 24.72 -5.28
C THR A 551 23.32 25.71 -4.38
N ARG A 552 23.73 25.85 -3.11
CA ARG A 552 23.24 26.91 -2.21
C ARG A 552 23.43 28.31 -2.78
N GLU A 553 24.66 28.67 -3.16
CA GLU A 553 24.98 30.00 -3.71
C GLU A 553 24.18 30.29 -4.98
N ARG A 554 24.04 29.30 -5.86
CA ARG A 554 23.27 29.38 -7.11
C ARG A 554 21.78 29.60 -6.84
N VAL A 555 21.19 28.86 -5.90
CA VAL A 555 19.78 29.03 -5.51
C VAL A 555 19.56 30.38 -4.84
N ALA A 556 20.48 30.83 -3.98
CA ALA A 556 20.40 32.15 -3.34
C ALA A 556 20.46 33.29 -4.38
N LEU A 557 21.32 33.15 -5.39
CA LEU A 557 21.40 34.11 -6.49
C LEU A 557 20.11 34.14 -7.31
N GLN A 558 19.60 32.96 -7.71
CA GLN A 558 18.38 32.84 -8.51
C GLN A 558 17.15 33.41 -7.80
N THR A 559 17.05 33.18 -6.49
CA THR A 559 15.85 33.55 -5.70
C THR A 559 16.01 34.90 -4.99
N LYS A 560 17.08 35.66 -5.27
CA LYS A 560 17.32 37.00 -4.71
C LYS A 560 16.19 38.02 -4.96
N PRO A 561 15.48 38.04 -6.10
CA PRO A 561 14.40 39.00 -6.33
C PRO A 561 13.31 38.93 -5.27
N GLU A 562 12.72 40.09 -4.93
CA GLU A 562 11.73 40.22 -3.86
C GLU A 562 10.48 39.36 -4.11
N SER A 563 10.04 39.24 -5.36
CA SER A 563 8.91 38.38 -5.75
C SER A 563 9.12 36.92 -5.34
N CYS A 564 10.35 36.41 -5.44
CA CYS A 564 10.69 35.05 -5.03
C CYS A 564 10.73 34.88 -3.51
N GLN A 565 11.15 35.92 -2.77
CA GLN A 565 11.32 35.83 -1.32
C GLN A 565 10.01 35.66 -0.55
N SER A 566 8.86 35.98 -1.16
CA SER A 566 7.52 35.70 -0.63
C SER A 566 7.34 34.24 -0.17
N CYS A 567 7.98 33.29 -0.86
CA CYS A 567 7.98 31.86 -0.53
C CYS A 567 9.39 31.38 -0.11
N HIS A 568 10.43 31.85 -0.79
CA HIS A 568 11.79 31.33 -0.62
C HIS A 568 12.45 31.71 0.71
N ALA A 569 11.96 32.74 1.40
CA ALA A 569 12.41 33.07 2.75
C ALA A 569 12.14 31.95 3.77
N MET A 570 11.15 31.08 3.50
CA MET A 570 10.88 29.87 4.30
C MET A 570 11.47 28.61 3.66
N ILE A 571 11.30 28.46 2.34
CA ILE A 571 11.67 27.23 1.62
C ILE A 571 13.18 27.00 1.63
N ASN A 572 13.96 28.01 1.25
CA ASN A 572 15.40 27.83 1.05
C ASN A 572 16.12 27.49 2.36
N PRO A 573 15.90 28.22 3.47
CA PRO A 573 16.59 27.90 4.73
C PRO A 573 16.29 26.49 5.26
N LEU A 574 15.08 25.97 5.08
CA LEU A 574 14.75 24.58 5.40
C LEU A 574 15.50 23.60 4.49
N GLY A 575 15.47 23.85 3.18
CA GLY A 575 16.15 23.01 2.19
C GLY A 575 17.67 22.97 2.31
N PHE A 576 18.28 24.08 2.71
CA PHE A 576 19.74 24.19 2.86
C PHE A 576 20.30 23.28 3.95
N THR A 577 19.50 22.90 4.96
CA THR A 577 19.90 21.92 5.99
C THR A 577 20.29 20.56 5.42
N LEU A 578 19.87 20.26 4.20
CA LEU A 578 20.07 18.99 3.50
C LEU A 578 21.16 19.07 2.41
N GLU A 579 21.92 20.16 2.31
CA GLU A 579 22.88 20.34 1.20
C GLU A 579 24.14 19.48 1.31
N HIS A 580 24.38 18.86 2.47
CA HIS A 580 25.37 17.79 2.63
C HIS A 580 25.02 16.53 1.83
N PHE A 581 23.84 16.43 1.21
CA PHE A 581 23.48 15.30 0.34
C PHE A 581 23.44 15.73 -1.12
N ASP A 582 24.16 15.02 -1.99
CA ASP A 582 24.19 15.30 -3.43
C ASP A 582 22.92 14.83 -4.17
N ALA A 583 22.96 14.77 -5.50
CA ALA A 583 21.81 14.41 -6.33
C ALA A 583 21.41 12.92 -6.22
N VAL A 584 22.29 12.05 -5.72
CA VAL A 584 22.06 10.62 -5.49
C VAL A 584 21.97 10.27 -3.99
N GLY A 585 21.93 11.29 -3.14
CA GLY A 585 21.84 11.14 -1.69
C GLY A 585 23.14 10.72 -1.02
N ARG A 586 24.29 10.80 -1.71
CA ARG A 586 25.61 10.59 -1.09
C ARG A 586 25.95 11.80 -0.23
N PHE A 587 26.55 11.54 0.93
CA PHE A 587 27.03 12.59 1.82
C PHE A 587 28.28 13.27 1.24
N ARG A 588 28.38 14.60 1.38
CA ARG A 588 29.49 15.42 0.89
C ARG A 588 29.81 16.57 1.85
N LYS A 589 31.10 16.84 2.05
CA LYS A 589 31.60 18.01 2.79
C LYS A 589 32.00 19.17 1.89
N VAL A 590 32.27 18.90 0.61
CA VAL A 590 32.76 19.86 -0.38
C VAL A 590 31.91 19.74 -1.66
N GLU A 591 31.58 20.87 -2.28
CA GLU A 591 30.96 20.96 -3.60
C GLU A 591 31.71 22.01 -4.42
N ASN A 592 32.11 21.67 -5.65
CA ASN A 592 32.85 22.55 -6.56
C ASN A 592 34.10 23.19 -5.90
N GLY A 593 34.83 22.42 -5.09
CA GLY A 593 36.03 22.87 -4.39
C GLY A 593 35.78 23.76 -3.16
N LYS A 594 34.52 24.03 -2.80
CA LYS A 594 34.16 24.84 -1.62
C LYS A 594 33.51 23.99 -0.52
N PRO A 595 33.72 24.30 0.76
CA PRO A 595 32.98 23.67 1.85
C PRO A 595 31.47 23.87 1.70
N VAL A 596 30.70 22.81 1.95
CA VAL A 596 29.24 22.89 1.96
C VAL A 596 28.77 23.66 3.19
N ASN A 597 27.89 24.64 3.00
CA ASN A 597 27.21 25.35 4.08
C ASN A 597 25.77 24.84 4.21
N ALA A 598 25.52 24.01 5.23
CA ALA A 598 24.20 23.47 5.53
C ALA A 598 23.40 24.28 6.57
N MET A 599 23.84 25.50 6.92
CA MET A 599 23.10 26.32 7.89
C MET A 599 21.70 26.68 7.37
N GLY A 600 20.70 26.44 8.20
CA GLY A 600 19.30 26.72 7.92
C GLY A 600 18.62 27.51 9.03
N ALA A 601 17.37 27.87 8.79
CA ALA A 601 16.53 28.51 9.77
C ALA A 601 15.04 28.27 9.47
N TYR A 602 14.19 28.46 10.47
CA TYR A 602 12.75 28.42 10.29
C TYR A 602 12.08 29.41 11.24
N ARG A 603 11.10 30.16 10.72
CA ARG A 603 10.22 30.98 11.55
C ARG A 603 8.96 30.17 11.87
N THR A 604 8.74 29.87 13.15
CA THR A 604 7.56 29.13 13.61
C THR A 604 6.28 29.92 13.35
N ARG A 605 5.12 29.26 13.44
CA ARG A 605 3.79 29.90 13.39
C ARG A 605 3.60 30.94 14.50
N ASN A 606 4.31 30.77 15.62
CA ASN A 606 4.28 31.71 16.73
C ASN A 606 5.26 32.90 16.55
N GLY A 607 6.09 32.86 15.50
CA GLY A 607 6.98 33.96 15.12
C GLY A 607 8.44 33.79 15.53
N ASP A 608 8.75 32.76 16.34
CA ASP A 608 10.11 32.47 16.81
C ASP A 608 11.01 32.06 15.65
N LEU A 609 12.24 32.56 15.65
CA LEU A 609 13.26 32.17 14.68
C LEU A 609 14.16 31.09 15.30
N VAL A 610 14.18 29.91 14.69
CA VAL A 610 15.06 28.80 15.06
C VAL A 610 16.13 28.65 13.98
N GLN A 611 17.37 28.42 14.39
CA GLN A 611 18.51 28.20 13.49
C GLN A 611 18.99 26.75 13.58
N PHE A 612 19.53 26.23 12.49
CA PHE A 612 20.01 24.85 12.38
C PHE A 612 21.41 24.83 11.78
N ALA A 613 22.33 24.06 12.34
CA ALA A 613 23.64 23.84 11.73
C ALA A 613 23.57 22.86 10.54
N GLY A 614 22.57 21.97 10.54
CA GLY A 614 22.35 20.99 9.48
C GLY A 614 21.12 20.11 9.77
N VAL A 615 21.05 18.97 9.10
CA VAL A 615 19.89 18.09 9.13
C VAL A 615 19.56 17.55 10.53
N ASN A 616 20.55 17.24 11.36
CA ASN A 616 20.32 16.65 12.69
C ASN A 616 19.62 17.63 13.64
N ASP A 617 20.00 18.91 13.62
CA ASP A 617 19.34 19.95 14.41
C ASP A 617 17.91 20.16 13.94
N LEU A 618 17.71 20.19 12.62
CA LEU A 618 16.38 20.26 12.02
C LEU A 618 15.53 19.06 12.45
N ALA A 619 16.07 17.85 12.41
CA ALA A 619 15.37 16.62 12.76
C ALA A 619 14.91 16.62 14.23
N LYS A 620 15.80 17.01 15.16
CA LYS A 620 15.46 17.19 16.59
C LYS A 620 14.34 18.21 16.76
N PHE A 621 14.44 19.36 16.10
CA PHE A 621 13.39 20.38 16.14
C PHE A 621 12.04 19.85 15.61
N LEU A 622 12.04 19.17 14.47
CA LEU A 622 10.81 18.63 13.86
C LEU A 622 10.19 17.51 14.71
N ALA A 623 11.02 16.67 15.34
CA ALA A 623 10.58 15.59 16.22
C ALA A 623 9.82 16.11 17.45
N ASP A 624 10.20 17.28 17.97
CA ASP A 624 9.58 17.88 19.15
C ASP A 624 8.54 18.99 18.81
N SER A 625 8.44 19.39 17.54
CA SER A 625 7.61 20.51 17.10
C SER A 625 6.10 20.23 17.19
N PRO A 626 5.33 21.04 17.94
CA PRO A 626 3.87 21.02 17.96
C PRO A 626 3.22 21.11 16.56
N GLU A 627 3.85 21.87 15.65
CA GLU A 627 3.35 22.08 14.30
C GLU A 627 3.48 20.81 13.48
N THR A 628 4.59 20.11 13.64
CA THR A 628 4.87 18.84 12.97
C THR A 628 3.91 17.76 13.45
N HIS A 629 3.71 17.63 14.77
CA HIS A 629 2.73 16.67 15.30
C HIS A 629 1.31 16.97 14.81
N SER A 630 0.90 18.24 14.83
CA SER A 630 -0.44 18.64 14.36
C SER A 630 -0.63 18.33 12.88
N ALA A 631 0.39 18.58 12.05
CA ALA A 631 0.35 18.31 10.62
C ALA A 631 0.27 16.81 10.33
N PHE A 632 1.02 15.99 11.07
CA PHE A 632 0.97 14.53 10.93
C PHE A 632 -0.40 13.96 11.34
N VAL A 633 -0.93 14.40 12.50
CA VAL A 633 -2.27 14.01 12.99
C VAL A 633 -3.35 14.37 11.98
N GLU A 634 -3.33 15.59 11.44
CA GLU A 634 -4.33 16.07 10.47
C GLU A 634 -4.29 15.26 9.17
N GLN A 635 -3.09 15.02 8.62
CA GLN A 635 -2.92 14.23 7.40
C GLN A 635 -3.32 12.76 7.59
N LEU A 636 -2.93 12.14 8.71
CA LEU A 636 -3.32 10.76 9.03
C LEU A 636 -4.84 10.66 9.20
N PHE A 637 -5.47 11.62 9.87
CA PHE A 637 -6.94 11.66 10.00
C PHE A 637 -7.60 11.70 8.63
N HIS A 638 -7.18 12.63 7.75
CA HIS A 638 -7.75 12.74 6.41
C HIS A 638 -7.54 11.46 5.59
N PHE A 639 -6.40 10.80 5.73
CA PHE A 639 -6.13 9.55 5.03
C PHE A 639 -6.99 8.38 5.52
N LEU A 640 -7.15 8.21 6.84
CA LEU A 640 -7.93 7.10 7.41
C LEU A 640 -9.43 7.30 7.24
N VAL A 641 -9.92 8.51 7.56
CA VAL A 641 -11.34 8.83 7.63
C VAL A 641 -11.89 9.32 6.29
N LYS A 642 -11.02 9.81 5.38
CA LYS A 642 -11.39 10.35 4.06
C LYS A 642 -12.45 11.47 4.19
N GLN A 643 -12.35 12.26 5.26
CA GLN A 643 -13.23 13.40 5.59
C GLN A 643 -12.40 14.50 6.25
N PRO A 644 -12.80 15.77 6.13
CA PRO A 644 -12.08 16.87 6.76
C PRO A 644 -12.20 16.79 8.29
N ILE A 645 -11.07 16.82 9.00
CA ILE A 645 -11.01 16.74 10.47
C ILE A 645 -11.90 17.75 11.20
N ARG A 646 -12.09 18.95 10.62
CA ARG A 646 -12.94 20.01 11.19
C ARG A 646 -14.43 19.65 11.22
N ALA A 647 -14.87 18.68 10.40
CA ALA A 647 -16.25 18.17 10.45
C ALA A 647 -16.53 17.36 11.73
N PHE A 648 -15.49 17.01 12.49
CA PHE A 648 -15.58 16.25 13.74
C PHE A 648 -15.40 17.15 14.97
N GLY A 649 -15.39 18.47 14.78
CA GLY A 649 -15.19 19.47 15.83
C GLY A 649 -14.02 20.41 15.54
N SER A 650 -14.12 21.65 16.03
CA SER A 650 -13.09 22.67 15.82
C SER A 650 -11.77 22.36 16.54
N ASN A 651 -11.83 21.59 17.63
CA ASN A 651 -10.69 21.28 18.50
C ASN A 651 -10.17 19.85 18.29
N THR A 652 -10.73 19.11 17.33
CA THR A 652 -10.44 17.67 17.16
C THR A 652 -8.98 17.40 16.87
N ARG A 653 -8.34 18.27 16.08
CA ARG A 653 -6.90 18.17 15.80
C ARG A 653 -6.07 18.35 17.07
N GLU A 654 -6.39 19.35 17.87
CA GLU A 654 -5.68 19.67 19.12
C GLU A 654 -5.87 18.56 20.16
N THR A 655 -7.09 18.01 20.29
CA THR A 655 -7.39 16.86 21.15
C THR A 655 -6.62 15.62 20.73
N LEU A 656 -6.62 15.27 19.45
CA LEU A 656 -5.89 14.12 18.94
C LEU A 656 -4.37 14.29 19.09
N ARG A 657 -3.85 15.49 18.86
CA ARG A 657 -2.43 15.79 19.14
C ARG A 657 -2.11 15.62 20.63
N ALA A 658 -2.96 16.11 21.54
CA ALA A 658 -2.72 15.96 22.97
C ALA A 658 -2.68 14.48 23.38
N SER A 659 -3.57 13.64 22.82
CA SER A 659 -3.51 12.19 22.99
C SER A 659 -2.22 11.61 22.44
N PHE A 660 -1.81 12.03 21.24
CA PHE A 660 -0.58 11.55 20.61
C PHE A 660 0.66 11.82 21.46
N VAL A 661 0.77 13.01 22.05
CA VAL A 661 1.85 13.35 23.00
C VAL A 661 1.77 12.49 24.26
N LYS A 662 0.57 12.33 24.85
CA LYS A 662 0.34 11.51 26.04
C LYS A 662 0.73 10.05 25.82
N ASP A 663 0.49 9.54 24.62
CA ASP A 663 0.80 8.18 24.19
C ASP A 663 2.23 8.03 23.63
N ASN A 664 3.12 8.96 23.99
CA ASN A 664 4.54 8.95 23.61
C ASN A 664 4.74 8.82 22.09
N PHE A 665 3.92 9.52 21.32
CA PHE A 665 3.98 9.60 19.86
C PHE A 665 3.80 8.25 19.13
N ASN A 666 3.12 7.29 19.76
CA ASN A 666 2.81 5.99 19.16
C ASN A 666 1.76 6.13 18.04
N ILE A 667 2.16 5.78 16.81
CA ILE A 667 1.32 5.91 15.61
C ILE A 667 0.08 5.01 15.69
N HIS A 668 0.21 3.79 16.21
CA HIS A 668 -0.92 2.85 16.34
C HIS A 668 -1.99 3.37 17.30
N ARG A 669 -1.58 3.90 18.46
CA ARG A 669 -2.51 4.52 19.41
C ARG A 669 -3.18 5.74 18.81
N LEU A 670 -2.45 6.58 18.07
CA LEU A 670 -3.05 7.68 17.33
C LEU A 670 -4.11 7.19 16.31
N MET A 671 -3.83 6.11 15.57
CA MET A 671 -4.82 5.52 14.67
C MET A 671 -6.08 5.08 15.43
N VAL A 672 -5.93 4.39 16.56
CA VAL A 672 -7.07 3.98 17.41
C VAL A 672 -7.89 5.19 17.85
N GLU A 673 -7.24 6.28 18.24
CA GLU A 673 -7.93 7.48 18.70
C GLU A 673 -8.64 8.23 17.57
N ILE A 674 -8.05 8.27 16.38
CA ILE A 674 -8.70 8.78 15.16
C ILE A 674 -9.94 7.94 14.84
N ILE A 675 -9.82 6.61 14.88
CA ILE A 675 -10.91 5.67 14.59
C ILE A 675 -12.03 5.84 15.60
N ALA A 676 -11.72 5.92 16.90
CA ALA A 676 -12.71 6.14 17.95
C ALA A 676 -13.44 7.48 17.78
N THR A 677 -12.69 8.54 17.47
CA THR A 677 -13.28 9.86 17.16
C THR A 677 -14.23 9.78 15.97
N ALA A 678 -13.82 9.13 14.88
CA ALA A 678 -14.64 9.03 13.69
C ALA A 678 -15.89 8.17 13.93
N ALA A 679 -15.74 7.01 14.58
CA ALA A 679 -16.82 6.06 14.82
C ALA A 679 -17.94 6.65 15.69
N LEU A 680 -17.57 7.38 16.75
CA LEU A 680 -18.51 7.90 17.76
C LEU A 680 -19.08 9.27 17.42
N THR A 681 -18.52 9.98 16.43
CA THR A 681 -19.06 11.29 16.05
C THR A 681 -20.41 11.11 15.37
N THR A 682 -21.41 11.80 15.92
CA THR A 682 -22.76 11.85 15.38
C THR A 682 -22.82 12.78 14.17
N HIS A 683 -23.56 12.41 13.13
CA HIS A 683 -23.76 13.26 11.95
C HIS A 683 -25.24 13.60 11.82
N GLU A 684 -25.57 14.89 11.73
CA GLU A 684 -26.91 15.31 11.29
C GLU A 684 -27.07 14.99 9.80
N SER A 685 -27.62 13.82 9.51
CA SER A 685 -28.10 13.46 8.18
C SER A 685 -29.42 14.20 7.92
N LYS A 686 -29.37 15.41 7.36
CA LYS A 686 -30.54 15.94 6.66
C LYS A 686 -30.57 15.35 5.25
N LEU A 687 -31.09 14.13 5.14
CA LEU A 687 -31.67 13.67 3.88
C LEU A 687 -32.88 14.58 3.61
N GLN A 688 -32.68 15.67 2.87
CA GLN A 688 -33.81 16.40 2.28
C GLN A 688 -34.47 15.44 1.28
N THR A 689 -35.58 14.85 1.70
CA THR A 689 -36.51 14.15 0.81
C THR A 689 -37.00 15.17 -0.20
N ALA A 690 -36.38 15.21 -1.39
CA ALA A 690 -37.02 15.80 -2.55
C ALA A 690 -38.19 14.88 -2.92
N SER A 691 -39.37 15.15 -2.37
CA SER A 691 -40.62 14.65 -2.95
C SER A 691 -40.71 15.22 -4.37
N PRO A 692 -40.87 14.38 -5.41
CA PRO A 692 -41.33 14.89 -6.68
C PRO A 692 -42.79 15.32 -6.47
N ALA A 693 -43.02 16.62 -6.37
CA ALA A 693 -44.35 17.18 -6.51
C ALA A 693 -44.80 16.92 -7.95
N ILE A 694 -45.41 15.76 -8.18
CA ILE A 694 -46.32 15.57 -9.31
C ILE A 694 -47.64 16.17 -8.85
N ASN A 695 -47.94 17.36 -9.34
CA ASN A 695 -49.28 17.93 -9.28
C ASN A 695 -49.99 17.65 -10.61
N PRO A 696 -51.33 17.55 -10.59
CA PRO A 696 -52.15 16.75 -11.52
C PRO A 696 -52.17 17.24 -12.96
#